data_AF-A0AB38TJW5-F1
#
_entry.id   AF-A0AB38TJW5-F1
#
_cell.length_a   1.000
_cell.length_b   1.000
_cell.length_c   1.000
_cell.angle_alpha   90.00
_cell.angle_beta   90.00
_cell.angle_gamma   90.00
#
_symmetry.space_group_name_H-M   'P 1'
#
loop_
_entity.id
_entity.type
_entity.pdbx_description
1 polymer ?
#
loop_
_entity_poly.entity_id
_entity_poly.type
_entity_poly.pdbx_seq_one_letter_code
_entity_poly.pdbx_strand_id
1 'polypeptide(L)'
;MSINTDGAPGDNGDDGIGTADAGDGHSPVAPATGTNSVGRTTSGEAAFVGSARGGRGGDGGSAVHATAVPPFVEIKGGKGGDGAKGGTVDITNNASGALETSGDNAPGISGDASGGDGGNGAWAFAIAVGGKGGVGGRGGDGGTATVTTTIESNIITHGVNSNGITVNSSGGRGGNGGLGAAIGAGKGGNGGNGGFGGDAKGDNAGSISTDGAFSKGMLVRSAGGVAGDGASGFGIVGNGGNGGVPTIGGNAEGINSGTITTRGDFASGMVVQSVGGGGGDGGGGLGLFGGGGAGTDGNDGRAATGTNTGNITTSGLGAIGMLVESVGGGGGDGGGAIGLVSIGGKASGGGQGDTATGNVGGVIKTGVDGNGGDGAHGILIQSVGGGGGNGGYAIGVAPVISVAIGGGGGTGGKGGVVNVNQAGNGVTVETNGRSASGIIAQSVGGGGGNGGGAIAIGGLVGVSVGGSGDAAGDGDKVNYNVANAKVTTLGDDSIGVLMQSVGGGGGNGGFALSGSTVAAVGVGGSGGKAGKGGVVDATVGGTVNTSGDRSTGIVAQSIGGGGGNGGFSGAASFGASVGVGGSGAGGGDADAVTLRTADGAMQSITTDGADSAGLIVQSVGGGGGNGGFSLNGAGLVAAVSIGGKAGTASDAKAVTVGINSGLIHTLGDRSTGIIAQSIGGGGGNGGGTASAGLGANVTIGGKGGGGGTGWTVDVTNGAAVHTEGVQSHGILAQSIGGGGGSGGFAVSVGGPSFSLGGDGASGGGSKKVYVENTGLISTDKDMSIGIFAQSVGGSGGDGGFAMAAGAFAAVGIGGKGGAGGAAGEVEVKNTTNITTVGSLSHGILAQSVGRRWRQWRICRNVCRRSVRRRFRGDRRRWRRWQSQQPGHGHPQR
;
A
#
# COMPACT_ATOMS: atom_id res chain seq x y z
N MET A 1 51.43 6.74 19.23
CA MET A 1 51.09 5.83 18.11
C MET A 1 50.37 6.70 17.09
N SER A 2 51.03 7.10 15.99
CA SER A 2 50.40 7.90 14.95
C SER A 2 49.45 6.98 14.18
N ILE A 3 48.15 7.21 14.32
CA ILE A 3 47.14 6.50 13.54
C ILE A 3 47.08 7.20 12.19
N ASN A 4 47.13 6.39 11.12
CA ASN A 4 47.19 6.86 9.75
C ASN A 4 46.01 7.79 9.43
N THR A 5 46.30 8.99 8.91
CA THR A 5 45.31 10.03 8.59
C THR A 5 44.99 10.13 7.10
N ASP A 6 45.62 9.32 6.25
CA ASP A 6 45.24 9.21 4.85
C ASP A 6 44.29 8.02 4.64
N GLY A 7 43.06 8.30 4.22
CA GLY A 7 42.16 7.27 3.68
C GLY A 7 42.66 6.88 2.29
N ALA A 8 43.63 5.96 2.22
CA ALA A 8 44.10 5.42 0.96
C ALA A 8 43.07 4.42 0.36
N PRO A 9 42.77 4.48 -0.95
CA PRO A 9 41.81 3.61 -1.62
C PRO A 9 42.38 2.21 -1.93
N GLY A 10 41.57 1.19 -1.66
CA GLY A 10 41.26 0.13 -2.63
C GLY A 10 41.95 -1.24 -2.53
N ASP A 11 41.16 -2.32 -2.65
CA ASP A 11 41.60 -3.60 -3.23
C ASP A 11 40.39 -4.47 -3.67
N ASN A 12 40.34 -4.72 -4.99
CA ASN A 12 39.97 -5.96 -5.73
C ASN A 12 38.96 -5.75 -6.88
N GLY A 13 39.40 -6.06 -8.10
CA GLY A 13 38.56 -6.65 -9.15
C GLY A 13 38.91 -6.25 -10.59
N ASP A 14 39.70 -7.08 -11.28
CA ASP A 14 39.81 -7.14 -12.75
C ASP A 14 39.23 -8.48 -13.24
N ASP A 15 38.85 -8.52 -14.54
CA ASP A 15 38.83 -9.64 -15.50
C ASP A 15 37.58 -9.67 -16.43
N GLY A 16 37.78 -9.34 -17.72
CA GLY A 16 36.85 -9.70 -18.81
C GLY A 16 36.89 -8.80 -20.05
N ILE A 17 37.00 -9.40 -21.26
CA ILE A 17 37.16 -8.66 -22.53
C ILE A 17 35.93 -7.80 -22.86
N GLY A 18 36.12 -6.46 -22.84
CA GLY A 18 35.12 -5.45 -23.17
C GLY A 18 34.81 -4.45 -22.04
N THR A 19 35.49 -4.53 -20.90
CA THR A 19 35.23 -3.72 -19.70
C THR A 19 35.83 -2.31 -19.80
N ALA A 20 35.01 -1.30 -19.47
CA ALA A 20 35.48 0.05 -19.14
C ALA A 20 35.37 0.32 -17.64
N ASP A 21 35.34 -0.74 -16.82
CA ASP A 21 35.20 -0.64 -15.38
C ASP A 21 36.37 0.12 -14.78
N ALA A 22 36.09 0.91 -13.77
CA ALA A 22 37.08 1.79 -13.19
C ALA A 22 37.58 1.28 -11.84
N GLY A 23 38.88 1.48 -11.59
CA GLY A 23 39.49 1.21 -10.29
C GLY A 23 38.84 2.03 -9.17
N ASP A 24 39.10 1.65 -7.92
CA ASP A 24 38.49 2.28 -6.75
C ASP A 24 38.54 3.81 -6.81
N GLY A 25 37.37 4.45 -6.68
CA GLY A 25 37.20 5.90 -6.73
C GLY A 25 37.26 6.55 -8.12
N HIS A 26 37.35 5.79 -9.22
CA HIS A 26 37.39 6.33 -10.59
C HIS A 26 36.14 6.00 -11.41
N SER A 27 35.82 6.86 -12.38
CA SER A 27 34.74 6.59 -13.35
C SER A 27 35.28 5.87 -14.59
N PRO A 28 34.43 5.10 -15.30
CA PRO A 28 34.77 4.52 -16.59
C PRO A 28 35.37 5.56 -17.54
N VAL A 29 36.48 5.19 -18.17
CA VAL A 29 37.26 6.11 -19.02
C VAL A 29 36.73 6.18 -20.46
N ALA A 30 35.87 5.25 -20.88
CA ALA A 30 35.25 5.21 -22.20
C ALA A 30 33.87 4.50 -22.18
N PRO A 31 33.00 4.75 -23.17
CA PRO A 31 31.78 3.95 -23.37
C PRO A 31 32.08 2.49 -23.70
N ALA A 32 31.31 1.56 -23.15
CA ALA A 32 31.29 0.17 -23.56
C ALA A 32 30.33 0.00 -24.75
N THR A 33 30.87 0.12 -25.97
CA THR A 33 30.13 -0.10 -27.21
C THR A 33 30.60 -1.36 -27.93
N GLY A 34 29.66 -2.12 -28.49
CA GLY A 34 30.02 -3.37 -29.17
C GLY A 34 28.87 -4.02 -29.93
N THR A 35 29.21 -4.67 -31.04
CA THR A 35 28.27 -5.47 -31.83
C THR A 35 28.71 -6.92 -31.84
N ASN A 36 27.84 -7.84 -31.40
CA ASN A 36 28.06 -9.27 -31.57
C ASN A 36 27.33 -9.81 -32.80
N SER A 37 28.09 -10.39 -33.74
CA SER A 37 27.57 -10.98 -34.99
C SER A 37 27.79 -12.49 -35.08
N VAL A 38 28.23 -13.15 -34.01
CA VAL A 38 28.55 -14.58 -34.00
C VAL A 38 27.85 -15.29 -32.83
N GLY A 39 27.42 -16.54 -33.03
CA GLY A 39 26.90 -17.38 -31.95
C GLY A 39 27.98 -17.75 -30.93
N ARG A 40 27.59 -17.96 -29.67
CA ARG A 40 28.50 -18.24 -28.55
C ARG A 40 27.81 -19.21 -27.57
N THR A 41 28.58 -20.09 -26.95
CA THR A 41 28.10 -20.95 -25.86
C THR A 41 28.98 -20.74 -24.62
N THR A 42 28.39 -20.41 -23.48
CA THR A 42 29.10 -20.18 -22.20
C THR A 42 28.46 -20.95 -21.03
N SER A 43 29.23 -21.10 -19.95
CA SER A 43 28.78 -21.73 -18.70
C SER A 43 29.20 -20.88 -17.51
N GLY A 44 28.27 -20.55 -16.62
CA GLY A 44 28.51 -19.76 -15.40
C GLY A 44 28.66 -18.26 -15.60
N GLU A 45 28.68 -17.79 -16.85
CA GLU A 45 28.88 -16.38 -17.22
C GLU A 45 28.05 -16.01 -18.45
N ALA A 46 27.89 -14.71 -18.67
CA ALA A 46 27.11 -14.20 -19.78
C ALA A 46 27.78 -14.41 -21.14
N ALA A 47 26.98 -14.69 -22.18
CA ALA A 47 27.52 -14.89 -23.52
C ALA A 47 28.01 -13.59 -24.17
N PHE A 48 27.40 -12.45 -23.83
CA PHE A 48 27.79 -11.12 -24.30
C PHE A 48 27.58 -10.05 -23.21
N VAL A 49 28.63 -9.26 -22.93
CA VAL A 49 28.65 -8.29 -21.83
C VAL A 49 29.11 -6.92 -22.32
N GLY A 50 28.39 -5.88 -21.89
CA GLY A 50 28.88 -4.51 -21.84
C GLY A 50 28.82 -4.01 -20.40
N SER A 51 29.97 -3.63 -19.83
CA SER A 51 30.07 -3.16 -18.44
C SER A 51 30.81 -1.83 -18.38
N ALA A 52 30.22 -0.87 -17.69
CA ALA A 52 30.81 0.43 -17.39
C ALA A 52 30.45 0.83 -15.95
N ARG A 53 30.96 0.07 -14.97
CA ARG A 53 30.68 0.29 -13.55
C ARG A 53 31.62 1.33 -12.93
N GLY A 54 31.08 2.18 -12.07
CA GLY A 54 31.87 3.11 -11.26
C GLY A 54 32.63 2.41 -10.14
N GLY A 55 33.86 2.85 -9.86
CA GLY A 55 34.68 2.32 -8.76
C GLY A 55 34.15 2.69 -7.37
N ARG A 56 34.45 1.85 -6.37
CA ARG A 56 34.01 2.04 -4.97
C ARG A 56 34.84 3.11 -4.25
N GLY A 57 34.20 3.85 -3.36
CA GLY A 57 34.88 4.79 -2.46
C GLY A 57 35.57 4.08 -1.28
N GLY A 58 36.77 4.54 -0.90
CA GLY A 58 37.54 3.97 0.21
C GLY A 58 36.97 4.28 1.60
N ASP A 59 37.21 3.43 2.59
CA ASP A 59 36.74 3.64 3.97
C ASP A 59 37.59 4.69 4.73
N GLY A 60 36.98 5.37 5.70
CA GLY A 60 37.66 6.37 6.52
C GLY A 60 38.63 5.80 7.56
N GLY A 61 39.71 6.53 7.85
CA GLY A 61 40.68 6.19 8.90
C GLY A 61 40.16 6.47 10.33
N SER A 62 40.40 5.54 11.26
CA SER A 62 39.88 5.59 12.63
C SER A 62 40.74 6.45 13.57
N ALA A 63 40.16 7.04 14.63
CA ALA A 63 40.91 7.91 15.56
C ALA A 63 40.68 7.55 17.04
N VAL A 64 41.79 7.36 17.79
CA VAL A 64 41.80 7.10 19.24
C VAL A 64 42.80 8.02 19.92
N HIS A 65 42.39 8.69 21.00
CA HIS A 65 43.29 9.49 21.82
C HIS A 65 43.00 9.28 23.31
N ALA A 66 44.02 8.84 24.06
CA ALA A 66 43.89 8.41 25.45
C ALA A 66 44.38 9.45 26.50
N THR A 67 44.85 10.63 26.08
CA THR A 67 45.51 11.60 26.96
C THR A 67 44.76 12.93 27.03
N ALA A 68 44.39 13.34 28.24
CA ALA A 68 43.78 14.64 28.53
C ALA A 68 44.88 15.69 28.77
N VAL A 69 45.41 16.30 27.70
CA VAL A 69 46.32 17.45 27.81
C VAL A 69 45.71 18.63 27.05
N PRO A 70 45.47 19.79 27.70
CA PRO A 70 44.93 20.97 27.02
C PRO A 70 45.90 21.52 25.96
N PRO A 71 45.38 22.19 24.91
CA PRO A 71 44.00 22.63 24.72
C PRO A 71 43.06 21.50 24.25
N PHE A 72 41.79 21.61 24.59
CA PHE A 72 40.76 20.62 24.30
C PHE A 72 40.48 20.54 22.79
N VAL A 73 40.88 19.44 22.15
CA VAL A 73 40.65 19.21 20.71
C VAL A 73 39.53 18.18 20.52
N GLU A 74 38.54 18.53 19.72
CA GLU A 74 37.49 17.61 19.25
C GLU A 74 38.08 16.58 18.28
N ILE A 75 37.84 15.29 18.54
CA ILE A 75 38.36 14.20 17.70
C ILE A 75 37.32 13.81 16.66
N LYS A 76 37.76 13.67 15.40
CA LYS A 76 36.91 13.33 14.26
C LYS A 76 37.40 12.03 13.62
N GLY A 77 36.49 11.09 13.39
CA GLY A 77 36.74 9.93 12.54
C GLY A 77 36.89 10.36 11.08
N GLY A 78 37.68 9.62 10.31
CA GLY A 78 37.86 9.84 8.87
C GLY A 78 36.56 9.68 8.10
N LYS A 79 36.39 10.46 7.02
CA LYS A 79 35.25 10.32 6.11
C LYS A 79 35.49 9.16 5.14
N GLY A 80 34.42 8.46 4.77
CA GLY A 80 34.45 7.57 3.61
C GLY A 80 34.58 8.36 2.31
N GLY A 81 35.23 7.77 1.31
CA GLY A 81 35.34 8.30 -0.05
C GLY A 81 34.07 8.08 -0.85
N ASP A 82 33.83 8.93 -1.85
CA ASP A 82 32.67 8.81 -2.73
C ASP A 82 32.87 7.70 -3.76
N GLY A 83 31.80 6.98 -4.09
CA GLY A 83 31.75 6.08 -5.22
C GLY A 83 31.67 6.85 -6.53
N ALA A 84 32.27 6.30 -7.58
CA ALA A 84 32.33 6.94 -8.88
C ALA A 84 31.11 6.65 -9.74
N LYS A 85 30.84 7.51 -10.73
CA LYS A 85 29.70 7.34 -11.63
C LYS A 85 29.89 6.17 -12.59
N GLY A 86 28.80 5.49 -12.93
CA GLY A 86 28.72 4.56 -14.05
C GLY A 86 28.85 5.26 -15.40
N GLY A 87 29.23 4.51 -16.42
CA GLY A 87 29.49 4.99 -17.77
C GLY A 87 28.34 4.74 -18.76
N THR A 88 28.64 4.74 -20.05
CA THR A 88 27.66 4.42 -21.10
C THR A 88 27.89 3.01 -21.61
N VAL A 89 26.83 2.20 -21.64
CA VAL A 89 26.77 0.90 -22.31
C VAL A 89 25.80 1.01 -23.48
N ASP A 90 26.26 0.68 -24.68
CA ASP A 90 25.42 0.58 -25.89
C ASP A 90 25.87 -0.60 -26.73
N ILE A 91 25.20 -1.74 -26.56
CA ILE A 91 25.58 -3.00 -27.19
C ILE A 91 24.47 -3.55 -28.06
N THR A 92 24.84 -4.12 -29.21
CA THR A 92 23.92 -4.70 -30.18
C THR A 92 24.26 -6.16 -30.47
N ASN A 93 23.27 -7.04 -30.43
CA ASN A 93 23.41 -8.39 -30.97
C ASN A 93 22.68 -8.49 -32.32
N ASN A 94 23.40 -8.91 -33.35
CA ASN A 94 22.88 -9.25 -34.66
C ASN A 94 23.37 -10.63 -35.13
N ALA A 95 23.79 -11.47 -34.19
CA ALA A 95 24.26 -12.81 -34.48
C ALA A 95 23.11 -13.71 -34.94
N SER A 96 23.27 -14.34 -36.11
CA SER A 96 22.37 -15.37 -36.62
C SER A 96 22.59 -16.75 -35.97
N GLY A 97 23.72 -16.96 -35.30
CA GLY A 97 23.99 -18.13 -34.46
C GLY A 97 23.48 -17.93 -33.03
N ALA A 98 23.12 -19.02 -32.35
CA ALA A 98 22.61 -18.96 -30.98
C ALA A 98 23.64 -18.41 -29.98
N LEU A 99 23.20 -17.55 -29.07
CA LEU A 99 23.90 -17.20 -27.84
C LEU A 99 23.30 -18.08 -26.74
N GLU A 100 24.03 -19.12 -26.34
CA GLU A 100 23.58 -20.11 -25.36
C GLU A 100 24.36 -19.99 -24.05
N THR A 101 23.68 -19.83 -22.93
CA THR A 101 24.30 -19.81 -21.59
C THR A 101 23.72 -20.91 -20.71
N SER A 102 24.56 -21.47 -19.85
CA SER A 102 24.14 -22.47 -18.85
C SER A 102 24.71 -22.16 -17.47
N GLY A 103 23.98 -22.52 -16.41
CA GLY A 103 24.35 -22.26 -15.02
C GLY A 103 23.47 -21.17 -14.39
N ASP A 104 23.40 -21.18 -13.06
CA ASP A 104 22.62 -20.20 -12.29
C ASP A 104 23.24 -18.80 -12.42
N ASN A 105 22.41 -17.76 -12.41
CA ASN A 105 22.84 -16.36 -12.54
C ASN A 105 23.63 -16.02 -13.82
N ALA A 106 23.46 -16.78 -14.91
CA ALA A 106 24.21 -16.62 -16.16
C ALA A 106 23.33 -16.06 -17.30
N PRO A 107 23.25 -14.72 -17.46
CA PRO A 107 22.36 -14.14 -18.46
C PRO A 107 22.90 -14.25 -19.89
N GLY A 108 22.04 -14.29 -20.90
CA GLY A 108 22.46 -14.34 -22.31
C GLY A 108 23.25 -13.09 -22.72
N ILE A 109 22.66 -11.92 -22.48
CA ILE A 109 23.27 -10.62 -22.68
C ILE A 109 23.16 -9.79 -21.39
N SER A 110 24.24 -9.13 -20.99
CA SER A 110 24.28 -8.24 -19.83
C SER A 110 24.81 -6.86 -20.21
N GLY A 111 23.99 -5.82 -20.05
CA GLY A 111 24.41 -4.42 -20.11
C GLY A 111 24.32 -3.78 -18.72
N ASP A 112 25.45 -3.35 -18.15
CA ASP A 112 25.48 -2.78 -16.80
C ASP A 112 26.26 -1.46 -16.72
N ALA A 113 25.55 -0.41 -16.33
CA ALA A 113 26.09 0.95 -16.18
C ALA A 113 26.00 1.45 -14.73
N SER A 114 26.11 0.57 -13.73
CA SER A 114 25.92 0.96 -12.32
C SER A 114 26.98 1.94 -11.79
N GLY A 115 26.58 2.85 -10.89
CA GLY A 115 27.51 3.65 -10.10
C GLY A 115 28.15 2.84 -8.96
N GLY A 116 29.32 3.28 -8.49
CA GLY A 116 30.06 2.63 -7.41
C GLY A 116 29.55 3.01 -6.02
N ASP A 117 29.76 2.13 -5.03
CA ASP A 117 29.33 2.39 -3.65
C ASP A 117 30.24 3.41 -2.94
N GLY A 118 29.69 4.20 -2.02
CA GLY A 118 30.46 5.06 -1.11
C GLY A 118 31.13 4.27 0.01
N GLY A 119 32.26 4.77 0.51
CA GLY A 119 33.00 4.18 1.63
C GLY A 119 32.40 4.53 3.00
N ASN A 120 32.66 3.73 4.03
CA ASN A 120 32.15 3.96 5.38
C ASN A 120 32.96 5.03 6.13
N GLY A 121 32.29 5.78 7.01
CA GLY A 121 32.91 6.66 7.98
C GLY A 121 33.55 5.90 9.14
N ALA A 122 34.63 6.45 9.70
CA ALA A 122 35.39 5.77 10.75
C ALA A 122 34.93 6.10 12.18
N TRP A 123 35.30 5.26 13.15
CA TRP A 123 35.02 5.49 14.57
C TRP A 123 35.94 6.55 15.19
N ALA A 124 35.42 7.24 16.21
CA ALA A 124 36.15 8.18 17.06
C ALA A 124 35.88 7.90 18.55
N PHE A 125 36.94 7.64 19.31
CA PHE A 125 36.88 7.44 20.77
C PHE A 125 37.75 8.45 21.52
N ALA A 126 37.15 9.18 22.47
CA ALA A 126 37.84 10.19 23.27
C ALA A 126 37.50 10.08 24.77
N ILE A 127 38.51 10.15 25.64
CA ILE A 127 38.34 10.30 27.10
C ILE A 127 38.05 11.79 27.47
N ALA A 128 38.08 12.70 26.48
CA ALA A 128 37.91 14.15 26.62
C ALA A 128 36.48 14.66 26.24
N VAL A 129 36.30 15.99 26.13
CA VAL A 129 35.00 16.68 26.08
C VAL A 129 34.18 16.41 24.80
N GLY A 130 34.75 15.88 23.70
CA GLY A 130 33.96 15.56 22.50
C GLY A 130 34.58 14.61 21.47
N GLY A 131 33.77 13.69 20.94
CA GLY A 131 34.14 12.74 19.89
C GLY A 131 33.06 12.63 18.81
N LYS A 132 33.45 12.85 17.54
CA LYS A 132 32.58 12.81 16.36
C LYS A 132 32.98 11.67 15.43
N GLY A 133 32.05 10.77 15.15
CA GLY A 133 32.23 9.74 14.12
C GLY A 133 32.39 10.33 12.72
N GLY A 134 33.07 9.61 11.84
CA GLY A 134 33.25 9.96 10.43
C GLY A 134 31.95 9.88 9.64
N VAL A 135 31.82 10.67 8.57
CA VAL A 135 30.64 10.63 7.67
C VAL A 135 30.90 9.60 6.57
N GLY A 136 29.87 8.83 6.20
CA GLY A 136 29.93 7.93 5.04
C GLY A 136 30.03 8.67 3.71
N GLY A 137 30.72 8.07 2.74
CA GLY A 137 30.85 8.60 1.38
C GLY A 137 29.58 8.44 0.56
N ARG A 138 29.38 9.29 -0.44
CA ARG A 138 28.22 9.22 -1.34
C ARG A 138 28.39 8.10 -2.38
N GLY A 139 27.31 7.39 -2.70
CA GLY A 139 27.27 6.46 -3.84
C GLY A 139 27.31 7.20 -5.19
N GLY A 140 27.96 6.61 -6.17
CA GLY A 140 28.08 7.13 -7.52
C GLY A 140 26.78 7.02 -8.32
N ASP A 141 26.53 7.98 -9.21
CA ASP A 141 25.33 7.95 -10.07
C ASP A 141 25.45 6.82 -11.12
N GLY A 142 24.34 6.14 -11.43
CA GLY A 142 24.23 5.21 -12.55
C GLY A 142 24.34 5.93 -13.89
N GLY A 143 24.81 5.22 -14.90
CA GLY A 143 25.05 5.71 -16.25
C GLY A 143 23.90 5.42 -17.22
N THR A 144 24.19 5.18 -18.49
CA THR A 144 23.14 4.84 -19.49
C THR A 144 23.42 3.46 -20.04
N ALA A 145 22.45 2.55 -20.00
CA ALA A 145 22.59 1.19 -20.54
C ALA A 145 21.55 0.91 -21.62
N THR A 146 21.99 0.58 -22.83
CA THR A 146 21.16 0.16 -23.96
C THR A 146 21.61 -1.20 -24.47
N VAL A 147 20.66 -2.14 -24.60
CA VAL A 147 20.88 -3.45 -25.24
C VAL A 147 19.86 -3.61 -26.37
N THR A 148 20.36 -3.79 -27.59
CA THR A 148 19.52 -3.97 -28.80
C THR A 148 19.75 -5.35 -29.40
N THR A 149 18.68 -6.04 -29.82
CA THR A 149 18.78 -7.29 -30.59
C THR A 149 17.97 -7.19 -31.88
N THR A 150 18.49 -7.73 -32.97
CA THR A 150 17.81 -7.74 -34.27
C THR A 150 16.94 -8.99 -34.45
N ILE A 151 16.14 -9.01 -35.52
CA ILE A 151 15.30 -10.16 -35.91
C ILE A 151 16.09 -11.47 -36.12
N GLU A 152 17.40 -11.38 -36.34
CA GLU A 152 18.28 -12.55 -36.54
C GLU A 152 18.76 -13.15 -35.21
N SER A 153 18.64 -12.40 -34.11
CA SER A 153 19.17 -12.81 -32.81
C SER A 153 18.42 -14.00 -32.23
N ASN A 154 19.17 -14.98 -31.71
CA ASN A 154 18.64 -16.11 -30.97
C ASN A 154 19.40 -16.29 -29.65
N ILE A 155 18.71 -16.09 -28.52
CA ILE A 155 19.28 -16.16 -27.17
C ILE A 155 18.64 -17.31 -26.41
N ILE A 156 19.44 -18.19 -25.84
CA ILE A 156 19.03 -19.37 -25.08
C ILE A 156 19.75 -19.35 -23.74
N THR A 157 19.04 -19.50 -22.64
CA THR A 157 19.63 -19.51 -21.29
C THR A 157 19.04 -20.61 -20.44
N HIS A 158 19.88 -21.26 -19.65
CA HIS A 158 19.52 -22.37 -18.76
C HIS A 158 20.08 -22.15 -17.35
N GLY A 159 19.23 -22.24 -16.33
CA GLY A 159 19.63 -22.09 -14.93
C GLY A 159 18.69 -21.17 -14.14
N VAL A 160 18.78 -21.23 -12.82
CA VAL A 160 17.97 -20.41 -11.92
C VAL A 160 18.44 -18.95 -12.00
N ASN A 161 17.49 -18.01 -12.11
CA ASN A 161 17.75 -16.57 -12.22
C ASN A 161 18.70 -16.21 -13.39
N SER A 162 18.62 -16.98 -14.48
CA SER A 162 19.42 -16.79 -15.70
C SER A 162 18.57 -16.14 -16.78
N ASN A 163 18.73 -14.82 -16.94
CA ASN A 163 17.88 -14.01 -17.82
C ASN A 163 18.37 -14.03 -19.27
N GLY A 164 17.48 -13.93 -20.26
CA GLY A 164 17.88 -13.76 -21.66
C GLY A 164 18.66 -12.46 -21.87
N ILE A 165 18.05 -11.33 -21.53
CA ILE A 165 18.66 -10.00 -21.56
C ILE A 165 18.54 -9.37 -20.17
N THR A 166 19.63 -8.82 -19.64
CA THR A 166 19.63 -7.97 -18.44
C THR A 166 20.22 -6.61 -18.78
N VAL A 167 19.47 -5.55 -18.49
CA VAL A 167 19.90 -4.16 -18.59
C VAL A 167 19.77 -3.50 -17.23
N ASN A 168 20.87 -3.05 -16.66
CA ASN A 168 20.91 -2.41 -15.35
C ASN A 168 21.57 -1.03 -15.41
N SER A 169 20.90 -0.04 -14.84
CA SER A 169 21.48 1.28 -14.60
C SER A 169 21.12 1.81 -13.21
N SER A 170 21.79 1.25 -12.20
CA SER A 170 21.56 1.59 -10.79
C SER A 170 22.57 2.60 -10.27
N GLY A 171 22.13 3.52 -9.41
CA GLY A 171 23.04 4.30 -8.57
C GLY A 171 23.64 3.46 -7.45
N GLY A 172 24.86 3.82 -7.04
CA GLY A 172 25.58 3.18 -5.94
C GLY A 172 25.00 3.53 -4.57
N ARG A 173 25.29 2.69 -3.57
CA ARG A 173 24.86 2.91 -2.19
C ARG A 173 25.72 3.97 -1.50
N GLY A 174 25.13 4.71 -0.58
CA GLY A 174 25.89 5.54 0.35
C GLY A 174 26.57 4.70 1.43
N GLY A 175 27.73 5.15 1.93
CA GLY A 175 28.43 4.48 3.03
C GLY A 175 27.84 4.81 4.40
N ASN A 176 28.07 3.98 5.40
CA ASN A 176 27.54 4.21 6.75
C ASN A 176 28.35 5.25 7.53
N GLY A 177 27.72 5.93 8.47
CA GLY A 177 28.41 6.78 9.44
C GLY A 177 29.27 5.98 10.42
N GLY A 178 30.26 6.63 11.03
CA GLY A 178 31.13 6.04 12.04
C GLY A 178 30.68 6.34 13.48
N LEU A 179 31.03 5.48 14.44
CA LEU A 179 30.66 5.65 15.85
C LEU A 179 31.36 6.87 16.49
N GLY A 180 30.65 7.65 17.32
CA GLY A 180 31.25 8.70 18.15
C GLY A 180 31.03 8.50 19.64
N ALA A 181 32.10 8.28 20.41
CA ALA A 181 32.03 8.03 21.86
C ALA A 181 32.95 8.98 22.65
N ALA A 182 32.39 9.63 23.67
CA ALA A 182 33.15 10.49 24.59
C ALA A 182 32.53 10.59 26.00
N ILE A 183 33.33 10.94 27.01
CA ILE A 183 32.79 11.24 28.36
C ILE A 183 31.93 12.52 28.32
N GLY A 184 32.34 13.54 27.56
CA GLY A 184 31.60 14.81 27.41
C GLY A 184 30.44 14.74 26.41
N ALA A 185 30.74 14.97 25.13
CA ALA A 185 29.75 14.98 24.05
C ALA A 185 30.11 13.99 22.92
N GLY A 186 29.37 12.89 22.81
CA GLY A 186 29.52 11.91 21.74
C GLY A 186 28.50 12.14 20.62
N LYS A 187 28.97 12.25 19.38
CA LYS A 187 28.10 12.37 18.19
C LYS A 187 28.45 11.30 17.16
N GLY A 188 27.46 10.47 16.81
CA GLY A 188 27.59 9.56 15.68
C GLY A 188 27.79 10.31 14.36
N GLY A 189 28.52 9.70 13.44
CA GLY A 189 28.66 10.18 12.07
C GLY A 189 27.37 9.96 11.26
N ASN A 190 27.13 10.84 10.28
CA ASN A 190 26.01 10.68 9.36
C ASN A 190 26.31 9.62 8.29
N GLY A 191 25.28 8.94 7.80
CA GLY A 191 25.37 8.14 6.59
C GLY A 191 25.62 8.99 5.34
N GLY A 192 26.18 8.36 4.32
CA GLY A 192 26.42 8.93 3.00
C GLY A 192 25.18 8.81 2.11
N ASN A 193 25.05 9.73 1.16
CA ASN A 193 23.91 9.73 0.24
C ASN A 193 24.00 8.59 -0.79
N GLY A 194 22.87 8.14 -1.32
CA GLY A 194 22.84 7.27 -2.51
C GLY A 194 23.28 8.01 -3.79
N GLY A 195 23.55 7.27 -4.87
CA GLY A 195 23.78 7.81 -6.22
C GLY A 195 22.52 7.79 -7.09
N PHE A 196 22.30 8.75 -7.99
CA PHE A 196 21.09 8.75 -8.84
C PHE A 196 21.03 7.51 -9.74
N GLY A 197 19.84 6.98 -10.00
CA GLY A 197 19.64 5.96 -11.03
C GLY A 197 19.83 6.57 -12.42
N GLY A 198 20.31 5.75 -13.36
CA GLY A 198 20.51 6.17 -14.74
C GLY A 198 19.50 5.52 -15.69
N ASP A 199 19.53 5.86 -16.98
CA ASP A 199 18.54 5.36 -17.93
C ASP A 199 18.89 3.95 -18.44
N ALA A 200 17.89 3.06 -18.49
CA ALA A 200 18.03 1.67 -18.94
C ALA A 200 17.05 1.37 -20.08
N LYS A 201 17.55 0.80 -21.18
CA LYS A 201 16.76 0.43 -22.36
C LYS A 201 17.10 -0.96 -22.89
N GLY A 202 16.08 -1.81 -23.06
CA GLY A 202 16.18 -3.10 -23.74
C GLY A 202 15.24 -3.16 -24.94
N ASP A 203 15.76 -3.52 -26.12
CA ASP A 203 14.99 -3.66 -27.36
C ASP A 203 15.19 -5.05 -27.97
N ASN A 204 14.13 -5.87 -27.97
CA ASN A 204 14.12 -7.21 -28.56
C ASN A 204 13.29 -7.30 -29.83
N ALA A 205 13.95 -7.59 -30.94
CA ALA A 205 13.31 -8.03 -32.19
C ALA A 205 13.53 -9.52 -32.50
N GLY A 206 14.43 -10.20 -31.80
CA GLY A 206 14.79 -11.61 -32.02
C GLY A 206 14.04 -12.62 -31.15
N SER A 207 14.58 -13.84 -31.03
CA SER A 207 14.06 -14.89 -30.15
C SER A 207 14.86 -15.00 -28.85
N ILE A 208 14.14 -15.06 -27.73
CA ILE A 208 14.68 -15.33 -26.40
C ILE A 208 13.99 -16.57 -25.82
N SER A 209 14.77 -17.55 -25.37
CA SER A 209 14.30 -18.71 -24.63
C SER A 209 15.04 -18.83 -23.29
N THR A 210 14.32 -18.82 -22.17
CA THR A 210 14.91 -19.03 -20.84
C THR A 210 14.27 -20.23 -20.15
N ASP A 211 15.09 -21.02 -19.47
CA ASP A 211 14.65 -22.19 -18.70
C ASP A 211 15.29 -22.18 -17.31
N GLY A 212 14.46 -22.04 -16.27
CA GLY A 212 14.85 -22.01 -14.87
C GLY A 212 13.95 -21.12 -14.02
N ALA A 213 13.88 -21.41 -12.72
CA ALA A 213 13.08 -20.62 -11.80
C ALA A 213 13.61 -19.17 -11.68
N PHE A 214 12.72 -18.20 -11.48
CA PHE A 214 13.01 -16.76 -11.38
C PHE A 214 13.65 -16.12 -12.63
N SER A 215 13.86 -16.88 -13.70
CA SER A 215 14.52 -16.43 -14.92
C SER A 215 13.61 -15.53 -15.75
N LYS A 216 14.18 -14.46 -16.32
CA LYS A 216 13.44 -13.47 -17.10
C LYS A 216 13.87 -13.48 -18.55
N GLY A 217 12.94 -13.39 -19.49
CA GLY A 217 13.29 -13.23 -20.90
C GLY A 217 14.05 -11.92 -21.12
N MET A 218 13.48 -10.83 -20.63
CA MET A 218 14.12 -9.52 -20.60
C MET A 218 13.89 -8.85 -19.24
N LEU A 219 14.96 -8.38 -18.63
CA LEU A 219 14.94 -7.51 -17.44
C LEU A 219 15.56 -6.16 -17.79
N VAL A 220 14.78 -5.10 -17.67
CA VAL A 220 15.26 -3.71 -17.77
C VAL A 220 15.02 -3.03 -16.42
N ARG A 221 16.10 -2.60 -15.77
CA ARG A 221 16.02 -2.00 -14.44
C ARG A 221 16.82 -0.70 -14.37
N SER A 222 16.15 0.33 -13.87
CA SER A 222 16.79 1.53 -13.34
C SER A 222 16.48 1.68 -11.86
N ALA A 223 17.50 1.98 -11.05
CA ALA A 223 17.32 2.10 -9.60
C ALA A 223 18.13 3.24 -9.00
N GLY A 224 17.51 4.02 -8.10
CA GLY A 224 18.22 4.96 -7.25
C GLY A 224 19.07 4.24 -6.21
N GLY A 225 20.15 4.88 -5.78
CA GLY A 225 21.03 4.40 -4.73
C GLY A 225 20.35 4.45 -3.36
N VAL A 226 20.55 3.40 -2.56
CA VAL A 226 20.14 3.37 -1.15
C VAL A 226 21.12 4.19 -0.34
N ALA A 227 20.61 4.97 0.62
CA ALA A 227 21.48 5.76 1.47
C ALA A 227 22.10 4.93 2.61
N GLY A 228 23.22 5.41 3.15
CA GLY A 228 23.85 4.78 4.30
C GLY A 228 23.21 5.18 5.63
N ASP A 229 23.42 4.38 6.67
CA ASP A 229 22.84 4.61 7.99
C ASP A 229 23.68 5.58 8.83
N GLY A 230 23.01 6.32 9.71
CA GLY A 230 23.64 7.11 10.75
C GLY A 230 24.15 6.24 11.91
N ALA A 231 25.30 6.60 12.49
CA ALA A 231 25.87 5.86 13.61
C ALA A 231 25.41 6.38 14.98
N SER A 232 25.64 5.59 16.04
CA SER A 232 25.28 5.98 17.41
C SER A 232 26.27 6.97 18.04
N GLY A 233 25.77 7.78 18.99
CA GLY A 233 26.59 8.69 19.81
C GLY A 233 26.47 8.40 21.31
N PHE A 234 27.60 8.31 22.01
CA PHE A 234 27.66 7.99 23.45
C PHE A 234 28.36 9.09 24.28
N GLY A 235 27.70 9.60 25.34
CA GLY A 235 28.33 10.54 26.31
C GLY A 235 27.34 11.20 27.29
N ILE A 236 27.80 12.17 28.10
CA ILE A 236 26.89 13.00 28.95
C ILE A 236 25.85 13.71 28.08
N VAL A 237 26.29 14.19 26.91
CA VAL A 237 25.42 14.58 25.79
C VAL A 237 25.66 13.60 24.63
N GLY A 238 24.69 12.72 24.36
CA GLY A 238 24.78 11.68 23.34
C GLY A 238 23.77 11.87 22.22
N ASN A 239 24.25 12.18 21.01
CA ASN A 239 23.39 12.34 19.83
C ASN A 239 23.76 11.32 18.73
N GLY A 240 22.77 10.62 18.21
CA GLY A 240 22.95 9.80 17.00
C GLY A 240 23.23 10.64 15.76
N GLY A 241 23.91 10.05 14.78
CA GLY A 241 24.04 10.59 13.43
C GLY A 241 22.77 10.36 12.62
N ASN A 242 22.52 11.21 11.63
CA ASN A 242 21.39 11.04 10.71
C ASN A 242 21.72 10.02 9.61
N GLY A 243 20.71 9.36 9.05
CA GLY A 243 20.86 8.63 7.79
C GLY A 243 21.33 9.55 6.66
N GLY A 244 21.96 8.97 5.63
CA GLY A 244 22.23 9.68 4.38
C GLY A 244 20.97 9.82 3.54
N VAL A 245 20.94 10.72 2.56
CA VAL A 245 19.76 10.92 1.70
C VAL A 245 19.84 9.98 0.47
N PRO A 246 18.79 9.21 0.13
CA PRO A 246 18.80 8.43 -1.10
C PRO A 246 18.62 9.33 -2.31
N THR A 247 18.45 8.73 -3.47
CA THR A 247 18.35 9.43 -4.75
C THR A 247 17.30 8.81 -5.65
N ILE A 248 16.84 9.59 -6.62
CA ILE A 248 15.79 9.23 -7.57
C ILE A 248 16.28 8.12 -8.50
N GLY A 249 15.38 7.21 -8.91
CA GLY A 249 15.63 6.29 -10.03
C GLY A 249 15.81 7.00 -11.38
N GLY A 250 16.15 6.24 -12.42
CA GLY A 250 16.18 6.68 -13.82
C GLY A 250 15.03 6.08 -14.63
N ASN A 251 14.92 6.44 -15.92
CA ASN A 251 13.88 5.89 -16.78
C ASN A 251 14.21 4.45 -17.17
N ALA A 252 13.20 3.59 -17.24
CA ALA A 252 13.33 2.21 -17.71
C ALA A 252 12.40 1.97 -18.91
N GLU A 253 12.95 1.52 -20.04
CA GLU A 253 12.22 1.25 -21.28
C GLU A 253 12.50 -0.16 -21.80
N GLY A 254 11.46 -1.00 -21.89
CA GLY A 254 11.54 -2.35 -22.48
C GLY A 254 10.64 -2.47 -23.71
N ILE A 255 11.18 -2.94 -24.82
CA ILE A 255 10.47 -3.11 -26.09
C ILE A 255 10.62 -4.55 -26.56
N ASN A 256 9.52 -5.21 -26.86
CA ASN A 256 9.49 -6.53 -27.50
C ASN A 256 8.63 -6.50 -28.78
N SER A 257 9.30 -6.69 -29.92
CA SER A 257 8.68 -6.97 -31.22
C SER A 257 8.92 -8.42 -31.68
N GLY A 258 9.85 -9.12 -31.04
CA GLY A 258 10.21 -10.50 -31.31
C GLY A 258 9.43 -11.53 -30.47
N THR A 259 10.07 -12.67 -30.18
CA THR A 259 9.47 -13.75 -29.38
C THR A 259 10.24 -13.98 -28.10
N ILE A 260 9.54 -14.01 -26.96
CA ILE A 260 10.09 -14.36 -25.65
C ILE A 260 9.37 -15.60 -25.14
N THR A 261 10.12 -16.65 -24.80
CA THR A 261 9.60 -17.85 -24.12
C THR A 261 10.36 -18.07 -22.83
N THR A 262 9.66 -18.17 -21.70
CA THR A 262 10.27 -18.46 -20.40
C THR A 262 9.60 -19.65 -19.73
N ARG A 263 10.40 -20.49 -19.07
CA ARG A 263 9.93 -21.67 -18.36
C ARG A 263 10.54 -21.75 -16.97
N GLY A 264 9.71 -21.99 -15.96
CA GLY A 264 10.13 -22.17 -14.58
C GLY A 264 9.24 -21.38 -13.60
N ASP A 265 9.25 -21.78 -12.34
CA ASP A 265 8.47 -21.09 -11.31
C ASP A 265 8.99 -19.65 -11.13
N PHE A 266 8.06 -18.71 -11.05
CA PHE A 266 8.28 -17.25 -10.98
C PHE A 266 9.08 -16.69 -12.16
N ALA A 267 9.15 -17.41 -13.28
CA ALA A 267 9.79 -16.93 -14.49
C ALA A 267 8.92 -15.87 -15.19
N SER A 268 9.52 -14.79 -15.67
CA SER A 268 8.78 -13.68 -16.30
C SER A 268 9.24 -13.43 -17.72
N GLY A 269 8.32 -13.07 -18.63
CA GLY A 269 8.66 -12.77 -20.02
C GLY A 269 9.48 -11.49 -20.12
N MET A 270 8.83 -10.36 -19.87
CA MET A 270 9.45 -9.04 -19.87
C MET A 270 9.19 -8.32 -18.55
N VAL A 271 10.23 -7.78 -17.92
CA VAL A 271 10.17 -7.03 -16.67
C VAL A 271 10.86 -5.68 -16.85
N VAL A 272 10.12 -4.59 -16.65
CA VAL A 272 10.61 -3.22 -16.73
C VAL A 272 10.38 -2.54 -15.38
N GLN A 273 11.44 -2.10 -14.72
CA GLN A 273 11.36 -1.56 -13.37
C GLN A 273 12.13 -0.25 -13.24
N SER A 274 11.45 0.78 -12.73
CA SER A 274 12.09 1.99 -12.21
C SER A 274 11.85 2.07 -10.70
N VAL A 275 12.92 2.09 -9.92
CA VAL A 275 12.84 2.02 -8.45
C VAL A 275 13.58 3.19 -7.82
N GLY A 276 12.94 3.90 -6.90
CA GLY A 276 13.58 4.95 -6.11
C GLY A 276 14.50 4.40 -5.01
N GLY A 277 15.49 5.19 -4.58
CA GLY A 277 16.41 4.80 -3.51
C GLY A 277 15.75 4.83 -2.12
N GLY A 278 16.11 3.88 -1.25
CA GLY A 278 15.61 3.78 0.13
C GLY A 278 16.37 4.67 1.13
N GLY A 279 15.65 5.22 2.11
CA GLY A 279 16.17 6.10 3.16
C GLY A 279 17.17 5.41 4.08
N GLY A 280 18.17 6.16 4.55
CA GLY A 280 19.08 5.67 5.60
C GLY A 280 18.45 5.85 6.98
N ASP A 281 18.75 4.92 7.90
CA ASP A 281 18.23 4.95 9.25
C ASP A 281 19.01 5.91 10.16
N GLY A 282 18.33 6.48 11.16
CA GLY A 282 18.97 7.33 12.18
C GLY A 282 19.64 6.52 13.30
N GLY A 283 20.82 6.94 13.74
CA GLY A 283 21.56 6.31 14.84
C GLY A 283 20.97 6.60 16.23
N GLY A 284 21.20 5.72 17.22
CA GLY A 284 20.72 5.91 18.61
C GLY A 284 21.58 6.87 19.46
N GLY A 285 20.99 7.44 20.51
CA GLY A 285 21.68 8.30 21.48
C GLY A 285 21.51 7.85 22.94
N LEU A 286 22.60 7.66 23.68
CA LEU A 286 22.59 7.41 25.14
C LEU A 286 23.30 8.55 25.88
N GLY A 287 22.60 9.24 26.80
CA GLY A 287 23.17 10.31 27.62
C GLY A 287 22.19 10.94 28.60
N LEU A 288 22.67 11.83 29.49
CA LEU A 288 21.81 12.56 30.43
C LEU A 288 20.84 13.50 29.68
N PHE A 289 21.35 14.12 28.61
CA PHE A 289 20.57 14.82 27.57
C PHE A 289 20.89 14.16 26.22
N GLY A 290 19.91 13.57 25.54
CA GLY A 290 20.16 12.85 24.29
C GLY A 290 18.94 12.78 23.38
N GLY A 291 19.20 12.80 22.07
CA GLY A 291 18.22 12.60 21.01
C GLY A 291 18.74 11.62 19.96
N GLY A 292 17.84 10.78 19.43
CA GLY A 292 18.17 9.89 18.31
C GLY A 292 18.35 10.67 17.01
N GLY A 293 19.15 10.13 16.09
CA GLY A 293 19.27 10.64 14.73
C GLY A 293 17.96 10.49 13.97
N ALA A 294 17.73 11.35 12.98
CA ALA A 294 16.60 11.20 12.06
C ALA A 294 16.94 10.22 10.94
N GLY A 295 15.96 9.42 10.51
CA GLY A 295 16.01 8.77 9.21
C GLY A 295 15.84 9.80 8.08
N THR A 296 16.06 9.40 6.84
CA THR A 296 15.83 10.27 5.66
C THR A 296 14.75 9.73 4.74
N ASP A 297 14.14 10.60 3.94
CA ASP A 297 13.05 10.20 3.06
C ASP A 297 13.54 9.22 1.99
N GLY A 298 12.73 8.24 1.61
CA GLY A 298 12.90 7.48 0.37
C GLY A 298 12.72 8.41 -0.83
N ASN A 299 13.36 8.10 -1.95
CA ASN A 299 13.25 8.90 -3.17
C ASN A 299 12.32 8.27 -4.20
N ASP A 300 11.91 9.09 -5.17
CA ASP A 300 10.93 8.70 -6.17
C ASP A 300 11.51 7.68 -7.18
N GLY A 301 10.64 6.80 -7.68
CA GLY A 301 10.86 6.14 -8.96
C GLY A 301 10.77 7.13 -10.12
N ARG A 302 10.98 6.65 -11.34
CA ARG A 302 10.71 7.40 -12.58
C ARG A 302 9.85 6.60 -13.53
N ALA A 303 9.65 7.13 -14.73
CA ALA A 303 8.87 6.47 -15.77
C ALA A 303 9.41 5.06 -16.08
N ALA A 304 8.51 4.08 -15.99
CA ALA A 304 8.71 2.72 -16.47
C ALA A 304 7.79 2.48 -17.67
N THR A 305 8.34 2.16 -18.83
CA THR A 305 7.57 1.96 -20.08
C THR A 305 7.88 0.59 -20.69
N GLY A 306 6.86 -0.27 -20.75
CA GLY A 306 6.92 -1.55 -21.47
C GLY A 306 6.09 -1.51 -22.74
N THR A 307 6.64 -1.95 -23.87
CA THR A 307 5.93 -2.06 -25.14
C THR A 307 6.05 -3.47 -25.69
N ASN A 308 4.92 -4.13 -25.96
CA ASN A 308 4.89 -5.41 -26.65
C ASN A 308 4.04 -5.34 -27.91
N THR A 309 4.63 -5.72 -29.04
CA THR A 309 3.93 -5.98 -30.31
C THR A 309 4.17 -7.41 -30.80
N GLY A 310 5.14 -8.12 -30.21
CA GLY A 310 5.48 -9.51 -30.51
C GLY A 310 4.78 -10.54 -29.62
N ASN A 311 5.42 -11.70 -29.44
CA ASN A 311 4.89 -12.82 -28.67
C ASN A 311 5.64 -13.01 -27.35
N ILE A 312 4.91 -13.20 -26.25
CA ILE A 312 5.46 -13.60 -24.96
C ILE A 312 4.74 -14.85 -24.47
N THR A 313 5.49 -15.89 -24.11
CA THR A 313 4.94 -17.13 -23.54
C THR A 313 5.69 -17.48 -22.26
N THR A 314 4.99 -17.64 -21.15
CA THR A 314 5.58 -18.01 -19.85
C THR A 314 4.88 -19.22 -19.24
N SER A 315 5.64 -20.07 -18.55
CA SER A 315 5.14 -21.28 -17.89
C SER A 315 5.75 -21.46 -16.50
N GLY A 316 5.00 -22.06 -15.58
CA GLY A 316 5.39 -22.25 -14.17
C GLY A 316 4.49 -21.48 -13.20
N LEU A 317 4.62 -21.78 -11.91
CA LEU A 317 3.89 -21.13 -10.82
C LEU A 317 4.26 -19.64 -10.76
N GLY A 318 3.29 -18.72 -10.62
CA GLY A 318 3.56 -17.29 -10.44
C GLY A 318 4.25 -16.60 -11.63
N ALA A 319 4.26 -17.22 -12.81
CA ALA A 319 4.95 -16.70 -13.99
C ALA A 319 4.21 -15.49 -14.59
N ILE A 320 4.93 -14.40 -14.91
CA ILE A 320 4.31 -13.17 -15.43
C ILE A 320 4.72 -12.93 -16.88
N GLY A 321 3.75 -12.67 -17.77
CA GLY A 321 4.05 -12.36 -19.18
C GLY A 321 4.81 -11.03 -19.31
N MET A 322 4.16 -9.94 -18.91
CA MET A 322 4.75 -8.62 -18.86
C MET A 322 4.55 -7.97 -17.49
N LEU A 323 5.63 -7.46 -16.90
CA LEU A 323 5.63 -6.68 -15.68
C LEU A 323 6.23 -5.30 -15.94
N VAL A 324 5.50 -4.22 -15.63
CA VAL A 324 5.99 -2.85 -15.68
C VAL A 324 5.73 -2.17 -14.34
N GLU A 325 6.78 -1.74 -13.66
CA GLU A 325 6.67 -1.17 -12.31
C GLU A 325 7.43 0.14 -12.16
N SER A 326 6.76 1.14 -11.60
CA SER A 326 7.41 2.32 -11.03
C SER A 326 7.20 2.32 -9.52
N VAL A 327 8.28 2.25 -8.74
CA VAL A 327 8.22 2.07 -7.29
C VAL A 327 9.02 3.15 -6.59
N GLY A 328 8.39 3.86 -5.66
CA GLY A 328 9.10 4.78 -4.76
C GLY A 328 9.87 4.02 -3.67
N GLY A 329 11.02 4.57 -3.25
CA GLY A 329 11.84 3.97 -2.19
C GLY A 329 11.18 4.09 -0.80
N GLY A 330 11.49 3.18 0.13
CA GLY A 330 11.01 3.29 1.52
C GLY A 330 11.71 4.43 2.29
N GLY A 331 11.04 5.00 3.28
CA GLY A 331 11.63 5.98 4.21
C GLY A 331 12.45 5.33 5.33
N GLY A 332 13.43 6.06 5.86
CA GLY A 332 14.27 5.59 6.98
C GLY A 332 13.61 5.75 8.36
N ASP A 333 13.97 4.86 9.28
CA ASP A 333 13.52 4.84 10.67
C ASP A 333 14.26 5.88 11.53
N GLY A 334 13.57 6.40 12.56
CA GLY A 334 14.17 7.31 13.54
C GLY A 334 14.91 6.57 14.67
N GLY A 335 16.08 7.06 15.08
CA GLY A 335 16.87 6.47 16.16
C GLY A 335 16.24 6.63 17.56
N GLY A 336 16.45 5.67 18.45
CA GLY A 336 15.96 5.70 19.85
C GLY A 336 16.82 6.58 20.79
N ALA A 337 16.23 7.04 21.90
CA ALA A 337 16.90 7.87 22.92
C ALA A 337 16.61 7.41 24.37
N ILE A 338 17.64 7.40 25.23
CA ILE A 338 17.56 7.11 26.68
C ILE A 338 18.25 8.24 27.47
N GLY A 339 17.56 8.86 28.45
CA GLY A 339 18.11 9.96 29.26
C GLY A 339 17.19 10.53 30.36
N LEU A 340 17.54 11.68 30.97
CA LEU A 340 16.69 12.39 31.95
C LEU A 340 15.54 13.14 31.26
N VAL A 341 15.86 13.74 30.10
CA VAL A 341 14.92 14.31 29.12
C VAL A 341 15.27 13.66 27.77
N SER A 342 14.36 12.87 27.21
CA SER A 342 14.60 12.09 25.99
C SER A 342 13.56 12.42 24.91
N ILE A 343 14.03 12.68 23.69
CA ILE A 343 13.18 12.84 22.49
C ILE A 343 13.66 11.80 21.47
N GLY A 344 12.77 10.90 21.04
CA GLY A 344 13.06 9.93 19.98
C GLY A 344 13.26 10.61 18.62
N GLY A 345 14.12 10.04 17.76
CA GLY A 345 14.33 10.54 16.41
C GLY A 345 13.06 10.45 15.56
N LYS A 346 12.86 11.42 14.65
CA LYS A 346 11.74 11.37 13.69
C LYS A 346 12.08 10.39 12.56
N ALA A 347 11.11 9.58 12.15
CA ALA A 347 11.18 8.87 10.89
C ALA A 347 10.91 9.79 9.70
N SER A 348 11.26 9.28 8.53
CA SER A 348 11.15 10.00 7.27
C SER A 348 10.22 9.30 6.29
N GLY A 349 9.72 10.06 5.30
CA GLY A 349 8.70 9.58 4.38
C GLY A 349 9.20 8.61 3.31
N GLY A 350 8.32 7.82 2.72
CA GLY A 350 8.61 7.04 1.52
C GLY A 350 8.59 7.90 0.26
N GLY A 351 9.34 7.49 -0.75
CA GLY A 351 9.37 8.08 -2.07
C GLY A 351 8.14 7.74 -2.90
N GLN A 352 7.86 8.52 -3.94
CA GLN A 352 6.71 8.36 -4.82
C GLN A 352 7.01 7.36 -5.95
N GLY A 353 6.00 6.60 -6.37
CA GLY A 353 5.99 6.01 -7.71
C GLY A 353 5.74 7.09 -8.74
N ASP A 354 6.29 6.93 -9.94
CA ASP A 354 6.01 7.78 -11.10
C ASP A 354 5.15 6.99 -12.11
N THR A 355 5.10 7.44 -13.36
CA THR A 355 4.23 6.91 -14.39
C THR A 355 4.67 5.51 -14.83
N ALA A 356 3.78 4.53 -14.70
CA ALA A 356 3.95 3.20 -15.28
C ALA A 356 3.10 3.08 -16.55
N THR A 357 3.74 2.83 -17.69
CA THR A 357 3.05 2.75 -19.00
C THR A 357 3.27 1.38 -19.65
N GLY A 358 2.18 0.68 -19.95
CA GLY A 358 2.20 -0.52 -20.78
C GLY A 358 1.51 -0.29 -22.11
N ASN A 359 2.25 -0.38 -23.21
CA ASN A 359 1.72 -0.39 -24.57
C ASN A 359 1.54 -1.85 -25.00
N VAL A 360 0.30 -2.33 -24.92
CA VAL A 360 -0.02 -3.76 -25.00
C VAL A 360 -0.59 -4.13 -26.37
N GLY A 361 0.08 -5.06 -27.04
CA GLY A 361 -0.29 -5.62 -28.33
C GLY A 361 0.27 -7.03 -28.49
N GLY A 362 0.09 -7.65 -29.66
CA GLY A 362 0.60 -8.99 -29.93
C GLY A 362 -0.10 -10.09 -29.10
N VAL A 363 0.63 -11.15 -28.78
CA VAL A 363 0.11 -12.31 -28.02
C VAL A 363 0.92 -12.53 -26.74
N ILE A 364 0.23 -12.63 -25.61
CA ILE A 364 0.83 -12.94 -24.30
C ILE A 364 0.10 -14.16 -23.73
N LYS A 365 0.84 -15.24 -23.47
CA LYS A 365 0.31 -16.46 -22.85
C LYS A 365 1.09 -16.79 -21.59
N THR A 366 0.39 -17.09 -20.50
CA THR A 366 1.02 -17.38 -19.21
C THR A 366 0.42 -18.63 -18.57
N GLY A 367 1.23 -19.31 -17.76
CA GLY A 367 0.83 -20.57 -17.12
C GLY A 367 0.62 -21.72 -18.12
N VAL A 368 1.20 -21.62 -19.32
CA VAL A 368 1.11 -22.71 -20.30
C VAL A 368 1.94 -23.92 -19.82
N ASP A 369 1.70 -25.11 -20.39
CA ASP A 369 2.49 -26.34 -20.19
C ASP A 369 2.18 -27.21 -18.95
N GLY A 370 1.02 -27.04 -18.29
CA GLY A 370 0.45 -28.06 -17.39
C GLY A 370 1.14 -28.27 -16.03
N ASN A 371 2.21 -27.54 -15.73
CA ASN A 371 2.99 -27.63 -14.48
C ASN A 371 2.41 -26.83 -13.29
N GLY A 372 1.13 -26.45 -13.33
CA GLY A 372 0.51 -25.59 -12.31
C GLY A 372 0.87 -24.11 -12.52
N GLY A 373 -0.01 -23.38 -13.20
CA GLY A 373 0.12 -21.95 -13.48
C GLY A 373 -0.50 -21.03 -12.42
N ASP A 374 -0.63 -21.49 -11.17
CA ASP A 374 -1.29 -20.69 -10.13
C ASP A 374 -0.56 -19.34 -9.96
N GLY A 375 -1.30 -18.22 -10.01
CA GLY A 375 -0.75 -16.86 -9.96
C GLY A 375 -0.03 -16.42 -11.24
N ALA A 376 -0.16 -17.13 -12.37
CA ALA A 376 0.53 -16.77 -13.61
C ALA A 376 -0.14 -15.62 -14.36
N HIS A 377 0.13 -14.38 -13.96
CA HIS A 377 -0.50 -13.19 -14.52
C HIS A 377 -0.04 -12.85 -15.95
N GLY A 378 -0.97 -12.42 -16.82
CA GLY A 378 -0.65 -12.03 -18.19
C GLY A 378 0.18 -10.75 -18.26
N ILE A 379 -0.44 -9.64 -17.88
CA ILE A 379 0.16 -8.30 -17.87
C ILE A 379 -0.10 -7.66 -16.51
N LEU A 380 0.95 -7.18 -15.86
CA LEU A 380 0.87 -6.41 -14.62
C LEU A 380 1.60 -5.08 -14.82
N ILE A 381 0.87 -3.98 -14.70
CA ILE A 381 1.39 -2.62 -14.76
C ILE A 381 1.04 -1.94 -13.45
N GLN A 382 2.05 -1.52 -12.71
CA GLN A 382 1.85 -1.02 -11.36
C GLN A 382 2.71 0.21 -11.06
N SER A 383 2.12 1.20 -10.40
CA SER A 383 2.87 2.27 -9.76
C SER A 383 2.61 2.26 -8.26
N VAL A 384 3.69 2.26 -7.47
CA VAL A 384 3.62 2.07 -6.02
C VAL A 384 4.43 3.15 -5.32
N GLY A 385 3.78 3.84 -4.38
CA GLY A 385 4.49 4.70 -3.44
C GLY A 385 5.18 3.89 -2.33
N GLY A 386 6.37 4.32 -1.93
CA GLY A 386 7.12 3.72 -0.83
C GLY A 386 6.44 3.92 0.53
N GLY A 387 6.66 3.01 1.48
CA GLY A 387 6.18 3.18 2.86
C GLY A 387 6.97 4.23 3.64
N GLY A 388 6.32 4.88 4.60
CA GLY A 388 6.99 5.77 5.56
C GLY A 388 7.69 5.00 6.70
N GLY A 389 8.74 5.59 7.27
CA GLY A 389 9.50 4.99 8.38
C GLY A 389 8.79 5.08 9.75
N ASN A 390 9.33 4.38 10.76
CA ASN A 390 8.85 4.36 12.14
C ASN A 390 9.61 5.36 13.04
N GLY A 391 8.89 6.07 13.90
CA GLY A 391 9.47 7.00 14.86
C GLY A 391 10.23 6.29 15.99
N GLY A 392 11.30 6.93 16.49
CA GLY A 392 12.16 6.37 17.53
C GLY A 392 11.52 6.35 18.93
N TYR A 393 11.89 5.36 19.75
CA TYR A 393 11.46 5.24 21.15
C TYR A 393 12.16 6.22 22.09
N ALA A 394 11.47 6.67 23.15
CA ALA A 394 12.01 7.55 24.19
C ALA A 394 11.81 6.98 25.61
N ILE A 395 12.89 6.89 26.39
CA ILE A 395 12.85 6.45 27.80
C ILE A 395 13.50 7.50 28.71
N GLY A 396 12.69 8.07 29.61
CA GLY A 396 13.07 9.08 30.61
C GLY A 396 13.11 8.52 32.03
N VAL A 397 14.25 8.56 32.73
CA VAL A 397 14.34 8.13 34.15
C VAL A 397 15.02 9.20 35.01
N ALA A 398 14.35 9.64 36.08
CA ALA A 398 14.79 10.78 36.91
C ALA A 398 14.51 10.62 38.41
N PRO A 399 15.41 11.07 39.31
CA PRO A 399 15.12 11.12 40.74
C PRO A 399 14.11 12.22 41.13
N VAL A 400 13.78 13.17 40.24
CA VAL A 400 12.82 14.27 40.53
C VAL A 400 11.81 14.46 39.40
N ILE A 401 12.21 14.91 38.20
CA ILE A 401 11.28 15.12 37.06
C ILE A 401 11.80 14.38 35.82
N SER A 402 10.98 13.52 35.22
CA SER A 402 11.29 12.82 33.97
C SER A 402 10.32 13.22 32.85
N VAL A 403 10.83 13.52 31.65
CA VAL A 403 10.04 13.81 30.45
C VAL A 403 10.49 12.94 29.29
N ALA A 404 9.56 12.22 28.67
CA ALA A 404 9.79 11.40 27.46
C ALA A 404 8.80 11.75 26.34
N ILE A 405 9.31 11.99 25.14
CA ILE A 405 8.50 12.25 23.93
C ILE A 405 8.96 11.29 22.82
N GLY A 406 8.06 10.42 22.34
CA GLY A 406 8.35 9.50 21.25
C GLY A 406 8.48 10.24 19.91
N GLY A 407 9.30 9.71 19.00
CA GLY A 407 9.49 10.27 17.66
C GLY A 407 8.26 10.09 16.77
N GLY A 408 8.00 11.01 15.83
CA GLY A 408 6.94 10.82 14.84
C GLY A 408 7.32 9.79 13.76
N GLY A 409 6.33 9.12 13.19
CA GLY A 409 6.50 8.29 11.98
C GLY A 409 6.84 9.13 10.74
N GLY A 410 7.08 8.47 9.61
CA GLY A 410 7.27 9.09 8.30
C GLY A 410 6.01 9.03 7.43
N THR A 411 5.90 9.89 6.42
CA THR A 411 4.75 9.83 5.47
C THR A 411 4.88 8.69 4.46
N GLY A 412 3.79 8.12 3.97
CA GLY A 412 3.82 7.24 2.80
C GLY A 412 4.02 8.04 1.51
N GLY A 413 4.75 7.46 0.56
CA GLY A 413 4.90 8.00 -0.79
C GLY A 413 3.66 7.75 -1.64
N LYS A 414 3.40 8.59 -2.62
CA LYS A 414 2.25 8.45 -3.52
C LYS A 414 2.53 7.40 -4.61
N GLY A 415 1.49 6.69 -5.07
CA GLY A 415 1.55 6.02 -6.36
C GLY A 415 1.53 7.07 -7.49
N GLY A 416 1.98 6.68 -8.67
CA GLY A 416 1.93 7.50 -9.88
C GLY A 416 0.87 7.02 -10.87
N VAL A 417 0.73 7.76 -11.97
CA VAL A 417 -0.24 7.44 -13.03
C VAL A 417 0.08 6.09 -13.66
N VAL A 418 -0.96 5.27 -13.88
CA VAL A 418 -0.83 4.02 -14.64
C VAL A 418 -1.55 4.15 -15.97
N ASN A 419 -0.84 3.92 -17.07
CA ASN A 419 -1.38 3.95 -18.43
C ASN A 419 -1.31 2.56 -19.07
N VAL A 420 -2.44 2.06 -19.54
CA VAL A 420 -2.51 0.87 -20.41
C VAL A 420 -3.02 1.31 -21.76
N ASN A 421 -2.18 1.26 -22.78
CA ASN A 421 -2.51 1.71 -24.13
C ASN A 421 -2.50 0.54 -25.09
N GLN A 422 -3.40 0.56 -26.07
CA GLN A 422 -3.36 -0.39 -27.17
C GLN A 422 -2.14 -0.15 -28.08
N ALA A 423 -1.41 -1.22 -28.39
CA ALA A 423 -0.38 -1.25 -29.41
C ALA A 423 -0.80 -2.15 -30.59
N GLY A 424 -0.43 -1.76 -31.81
CA GLY A 424 -0.77 -2.52 -33.02
C GLY A 424 -2.27 -2.71 -33.23
N ASN A 425 -2.67 -3.91 -33.66
CA ASN A 425 -4.07 -4.24 -33.99
C ASN A 425 -4.91 -4.69 -32.77
N GLY A 426 -4.35 -4.64 -31.56
CA GLY A 426 -4.94 -5.16 -30.34
C GLY A 426 -4.07 -6.19 -29.64
N VAL A 427 -4.51 -6.63 -28.46
CA VAL A 427 -3.78 -7.56 -27.60
C VAL A 427 -4.58 -8.84 -27.39
N THR A 428 -3.91 -9.98 -27.47
CA THR A 428 -4.44 -11.26 -26.99
C THR A 428 -3.70 -11.69 -25.73
N VAL A 429 -4.43 -11.87 -24.63
CA VAL A 429 -3.91 -12.33 -23.34
C VAL A 429 -4.62 -13.61 -22.94
N GLU A 430 -3.86 -14.67 -22.68
CA GLU A 430 -4.38 -15.96 -22.22
C GLU A 430 -3.63 -16.38 -20.96
N THR A 431 -4.35 -16.60 -19.87
CA THR A 431 -3.77 -17.01 -18.58
C THR A 431 -4.39 -18.30 -18.09
N ASN A 432 -3.53 -19.15 -17.55
CA ASN A 432 -3.89 -20.48 -17.05
C ASN A 432 -3.49 -20.60 -15.58
N GLY A 433 -4.28 -21.33 -14.78
CA GLY A 433 -4.05 -21.54 -13.35
C GLY A 433 -4.92 -20.66 -12.46
N ARG A 434 -5.03 -21.03 -11.18
CA ARG A 434 -5.86 -20.31 -10.20
C ARG A 434 -5.22 -18.98 -9.82
N SER A 435 -6.01 -17.94 -9.59
CA SER A 435 -5.54 -16.57 -9.30
C SER A 435 -4.66 -15.98 -10.40
N ALA A 436 -4.83 -16.44 -11.66
CA ALA A 436 -4.04 -16.00 -12.81
C ALA A 436 -4.81 -14.94 -13.61
N SER A 437 -4.76 -13.69 -13.17
CA SER A 437 -5.46 -12.58 -13.85
C SER A 437 -4.83 -12.21 -15.20
N GLY A 438 -5.66 -11.76 -16.15
CA GLY A 438 -5.25 -11.37 -17.49
C GLY A 438 -4.44 -10.09 -17.54
N ILE A 439 -5.10 -8.94 -17.32
CA ILE A 439 -4.46 -7.62 -17.29
C ILE A 439 -4.75 -6.96 -15.95
N ILE A 440 -3.70 -6.54 -15.24
CA ILE A 440 -3.78 -5.77 -14.00
C ILE A 440 -3.11 -4.41 -14.21
N ALA A 441 -3.84 -3.34 -13.89
CA ALA A 441 -3.37 -1.96 -13.90
C ALA A 441 -3.64 -1.32 -12.54
N GLN A 442 -2.58 -1.00 -11.79
CA GLN A 442 -2.71 -0.61 -10.38
C GLN A 442 -1.88 0.61 -10.01
N SER A 443 -2.52 1.63 -9.44
CA SER A 443 -1.82 2.72 -8.75
C SER A 443 -2.06 2.60 -7.25
N VAL A 444 -0.99 2.49 -6.46
CA VAL A 444 -1.08 2.23 -5.03
C VAL A 444 -0.26 3.24 -4.27
N GLY A 445 -0.90 3.97 -3.35
CA GLY A 445 -0.23 4.82 -2.38
C GLY A 445 0.44 4.00 -1.27
N GLY A 446 1.62 4.45 -0.84
CA GLY A 446 2.37 3.85 0.26
C GLY A 446 1.74 4.09 1.62
N GLY A 447 1.96 3.17 2.57
CA GLY A 447 1.47 3.30 3.95
C GLY A 447 2.19 4.41 4.73
N GLY A 448 1.47 5.03 5.67
CA GLY A 448 2.05 5.97 6.64
C GLY A 448 2.81 5.23 7.76
N GLY A 449 3.82 5.91 8.30
CA GLY A 449 4.71 5.39 9.34
C GLY A 449 4.15 5.49 10.75
N ASN A 450 4.59 4.60 11.64
CA ASN A 450 4.13 4.57 13.03
C ASN A 450 4.90 5.54 13.93
N GLY A 451 4.23 6.14 14.91
CA GLY A 451 4.87 6.94 15.95
C GLY A 451 5.58 6.08 17.00
N GLY A 452 6.71 6.56 17.51
CA GLY A 452 7.52 5.91 18.54
C GLY A 452 6.88 5.98 19.94
N GLY A 453 7.14 4.97 20.77
CA GLY A 453 6.63 4.93 22.15
C GLY A 453 7.42 5.80 23.13
N ALA A 454 6.78 6.22 24.23
CA ALA A 454 7.40 7.01 25.30
C ALA A 454 7.16 6.40 26.69
N ILE A 455 8.22 6.30 27.51
CA ILE A 455 8.17 5.84 28.91
C ILE A 455 8.86 6.85 29.82
N ALA A 456 8.18 7.38 30.84
CA ALA A 456 8.75 8.33 31.80
C ALA A 456 8.56 7.86 33.25
N ILE A 457 9.64 7.69 34.01
CA ILE A 457 9.62 7.33 35.45
C ILE A 457 10.36 8.41 36.26
N GLY A 458 9.59 9.21 37.01
CA GLY A 458 10.10 10.37 37.73
C GLY A 458 9.84 10.31 39.23
N GLY A 459 10.80 10.72 40.06
CA GLY A 459 10.66 10.68 41.51
C GLY A 459 9.58 11.60 42.09
N LEU A 460 9.27 12.75 41.47
CA LEU A 460 8.20 13.69 41.84
C LEU A 460 7.16 13.82 40.72
N VAL A 461 7.60 14.03 39.47
CA VAL A 461 6.70 14.12 38.30
C VAL A 461 7.22 13.32 37.10
N GLY A 462 6.34 12.54 36.47
CA GLY A 462 6.59 11.87 35.18
C GLY A 462 5.66 12.39 34.09
N VAL A 463 6.20 12.76 32.92
CA VAL A 463 5.41 13.16 31.73
C VAL A 463 5.86 12.34 30.52
N SER A 464 4.94 11.61 29.91
CA SER A 464 5.18 10.86 28.67
C SER A 464 4.21 11.26 27.58
N VAL A 465 4.70 11.51 26.37
CA VAL A 465 3.89 11.75 25.17
C VAL A 465 4.33 10.79 24.06
N GLY A 466 3.43 9.95 23.57
CA GLY A 466 3.71 9.04 22.46
C GLY A 466 3.85 9.81 21.14
N GLY A 467 4.70 9.34 20.24
CA GLY A 467 4.89 9.95 18.92
C GLY A 467 3.66 9.79 18.02
N SER A 468 3.44 10.70 17.08
CA SER A 468 2.34 10.57 16.12
C SER A 468 2.69 9.62 14.97
N GLY A 469 1.71 8.88 14.46
CA GLY A 469 1.80 8.30 13.12
C GLY A 469 1.62 9.37 12.05
N ASP A 470 2.26 9.22 10.90
CA ASP A 470 2.21 10.19 9.80
C ASP A 470 1.31 9.71 8.64
N ALA A 471 1.00 10.62 7.71
CA ALA A 471 0.02 10.39 6.66
C ALA A 471 0.49 9.34 5.63
N ALA A 472 -0.43 8.55 5.09
CA ALA A 472 -0.14 7.68 3.95
C ALA A 472 -0.06 8.46 2.63
N GLY A 473 0.46 7.82 1.59
CA GLY A 473 0.45 8.35 0.24
C GLY A 473 -0.84 8.01 -0.50
N ASP A 474 -1.21 8.88 -1.45
CA ASP A 474 -2.36 8.70 -2.33
C ASP A 474 -2.03 7.71 -3.46
N GLY A 475 -3.03 6.98 -3.96
CA GLY A 475 -2.99 6.42 -5.31
C GLY A 475 -3.30 7.50 -6.34
N ASP A 476 -2.92 7.28 -7.60
CA ASP A 476 -3.12 8.23 -8.70
C ASP A 476 -4.01 7.64 -9.80
N LYS A 477 -4.17 8.37 -10.90
CA LYS A 477 -5.04 8.00 -12.02
C LYS A 477 -4.61 6.68 -12.65
N VAL A 478 -5.57 5.79 -12.88
CA VAL A 478 -5.42 4.63 -13.76
C VAL A 478 -6.17 4.94 -15.06
N ASN A 479 -5.45 4.98 -16.17
CA ASN A 479 -5.97 5.20 -17.52
C ASN A 479 -5.84 3.91 -18.33
N TYR A 480 -6.96 3.28 -18.65
CA TYR A 480 -7.00 2.09 -19.51
C TYR A 480 -7.64 2.47 -20.84
N ASN A 481 -6.89 2.35 -21.93
CA ASN A 481 -7.33 2.72 -23.27
C ASN A 481 -7.03 1.60 -24.27
N VAL A 482 -7.84 0.53 -24.20
CA VAL A 482 -7.72 -0.62 -25.10
C VAL A 482 -9.08 -0.94 -25.71
N ALA A 483 -9.25 -0.54 -26.97
CA ALA A 483 -10.52 -0.65 -27.70
C ALA A 483 -10.75 -2.05 -28.31
N ASN A 484 -9.73 -2.90 -28.37
CA ASN A 484 -9.80 -4.27 -28.91
C ASN A 484 -8.82 -5.19 -28.17
N ALA A 485 -9.26 -5.75 -27.05
CA ALA A 485 -8.54 -6.78 -26.31
C ALA A 485 -9.28 -8.13 -26.41
N LYS A 486 -8.52 -9.22 -26.57
CA LYS A 486 -9.01 -10.58 -26.33
C LYS A 486 -8.34 -11.12 -25.08
N VAL A 487 -9.07 -11.17 -23.97
CA VAL A 487 -8.56 -11.67 -22.69
C VAL A 487 -9.28 -12.97 -22.34
N THR A 488 -8.53 -14.00 -22.00
CA THR A 488 -9.08 -15.30 -21.58
C THR A 488 -8.36 -15.78 -20.31
N THR A 489 -9.10 -16.05 -19.24
CA THR A 489 -8.56 -16.55 -17.97
C THR A 489 -9.27 -17.84 -17.56
N LEU A 490 -8.54 -18.95 -17.44
CA LEU A 490 -9.17 -20.27 -17.29
C LEU A 490 -9.32 -20.77 -15.84
N GLY A 491 -8.52 -20.29 -14.89
CA GLY A 491 -8.58 -20.78 -13.50
C GLY A 491 -9.55 -20.03 -12.59
N ASP A 492 -9.77 -20.60 -11.41
CA ASP A 492 -10.56 -20.01 -10.32
C ASP A 492 -9.89 -18.74 -9.78
N ASP A 493 -10.65 -17.87 -9.10
CA ASP A 493 -10.18 -16.66 -8.43
C ASP A 493 -9.41 -15.69 -9.37
N SER A 494 -9.70 -15.73 -10.67
CA SER A 494 -8.96 -15.02 -11.71
C SER A 494 -9.75 -13.87 -12.29
N ILE A 495 -9.14 -12.70 -12.44
CA ILE A 495 -9.82 -11.54 -13.03
C ILE A 495 -9.36 -11.38 -14.48
N GLY A 496 -10.30 -11.17 -15.42
CA GLY A 496 -9.96 -10.85 -16.80
C GLY A 496 -9.14 -9.56 -16.88
N VAL A 497 -9.76 -8.43 -16.52
CA VAL A 497 -9.10 -7.12 -16.47
C VAL A 497 -9.38 -6.44 -15.13
N LEU A 498 -8.33 -6.07 -14.40
CA LEU A 498 -8.39 -5.30 -13.16
C LEU A 498 -7.75 -3.92 -13.37
N MET A 499 -8.51 -2.86 -13.08
CA MET A 499 -8.05 -1.47 -13.05
C MET A 499 -8.34 -0.91 -11.67
N GLN A 500 -7.32 -0.52 -10.93
CA GLN A 500 -7.52 -0.18 -9.53
C GLN A 500 -6.57 0.93 -9.05
N SER A 501 -7.15 1.96 -8.45
CA SER A 501 -6.39 2.97 -7.71
C SER A 501 -6.70 2.85 -6.22
N VAL A 502 -5.65 2.73 -5.40
CA VAL A 502 -5.75 2.49 -3.97
C VAL A 502 -4.93 3.52 -3.20
N GLY A 503 -5.57 4.24 -2.28
CA GLY A 503 -4.86 5.06 -1.31
C GLY A 503 -4.21 4.24 -0.18
N GLY A 504 -3.05 4.68 0.29
CA GLY A 504 -2.34 4.01 1.39
C GLY A 504 -3.05 4.13 2.74
N GLY A 505 -2.80 3.19 3.65
CA GLY A 505 -3.31 3.24 5.03
C GLY A 505 -2.51 4.21 5.92
N GLY A 506 -3.18 4.96 6.80
CA GLY A 506 -2.52 5.92 7.70
C GLY A 506 -1.72 5.25 8.83
N GLY A 507 -0.67 5.93 9.32
CA GLY A 507 0.20 5.40 10.38
C GLY A 507 -0.44 5.34 11.77
N ASN A 508 0.04 4.49 12.67
CA ASN A 508 -0.48 4.42 14.05
C ASN A 508 0.27 5.38 14.99
N GLY A 509 -0.43 5.93 15.98
CA GLY A 509 0.18 6.69 17.06
C GLY A 509 0.93 5.79 18.07
N GLY A 510 2.05 6.29 18.59
CA GLY A 510 2.86 5.63 19.60
C GLY A 510 2.24 5.64 21.00
N PHE A 511 2.61 4.68 21.84
CA PHE A 511 2.12 4.59 23.21
C PHE A 511 2.82 5.56 24.16
N ALA A 512 2.18 5.88 25.29
CA ALA A 512 2.74 6.70 26.37
C ALA A 512 2.53 6.05 27.74
N LEU A 513 3.59 5.87 28.52
CA LEU A 513 3.57 5.31 29.88
C LEU A 513 4.29 6.26 30.86
N SER A 514 3.56 6.71 31.89
CA SER A 514 4.10 7.61 32.90
C SER A 514 3.96 7.05 34.32
N GLY A 515 5.04 7.10 35.11
CA GLY A 515 5.10 6.66 36.51
C GLY A 515 5.74 7.70 37.43
N SER A 516 5.14 7.98 38.59
CA SER A 516 5.74 8.93 39.56
C SER A 516 5.23 8.84 41.01
N THR A 517 5.84 9.54 41.97
CA THR A 517 5.33 9.62 43.36
C THR A 517 4.32 10.74 43.60
N VAL A 518 4.35 11.86 42.86
CA VAL A 518 3.40 12.96 43.07
C VAL A 518 2.48 13.17 41.87
N ALA A 519 3.01 13.20 40.65
CA ALA A 519 2.14 13.33 39.47
C ALA A 519 2.64 12.56 38.24
N ALA A 520 1.73 11.86 37.56
CA ALA A 520 2.01 11.18 36.30
C ALA A 520 1.05 11.64 35.21
N VAL A 521 1.58 12.11 34.08
CA VAL A 521 0.80 12.50 32.89
C VAL A 521 1.25 11.68 31.68
N GLY A 522 0.31 10.93 31.08
CA GLY A 522 0.49 10.18 29.85
C GLY A 522 -0.42 10.69 28.73
N VAL A 523 0.11 10.94 27.55
CA VAL A 523 -0.67 11.27 26.35
C VAL A 523 -0.26 10.37 25.19
N GLY A 524 -1.15 9.50 24.73
CA GLY A 524 -0.90 8.64 23.57
C GLY A 524 -0.77 9.45 22.29
N GLY A 525 0.03 8.98 21.34
CA GLY A 525 0.25 9.65 20.06
C GLY A 525 -0.97 9.59 19.13
N SER A 526 -1.15 10.56 18.24
CA SER A 526 -2.24 10.50 17.24
C SER A 526 -1.91 9.53 16.10
N GLY A 527 -2.93 8.92 15.49
CA GLY A 527 -2.78 8.24 14.20
C GLY A 527 -2.60 9.23 13.04
N GLY A 528 -2.08 8.73 11.92
CA GLY A 528 -1.88 9.45 10.66
C GLY A 528 -3.06 9.31 9.70
N LYS A 529 -3.27 10.32 8.85
CA LYS A 529 -4.35 10.29 7.83
C LYS A 529 -4.08 9.21 6.78
N ALA A 530 -5.12 8.61 6.24
CA ALA A 530 -4.97 7.74 5.08
C ALA A 530 -4.78 8.52 3.78
N GLY A 531 -4.24 7.85 2.77
CA GLY A 531 -4.14 8.34 1.40
C GLY A 531 -5.43 8.11 0.63
N LYS A 532 -5.67 8.95 -0.38
CA LYS A 532 -6.84 8.88 -1.27
C LYS A 532 -6.61 7.90 -2.40
N GLY A 533 -7.68 7.27 -2.90
CA GLY A 533 -7.66 6.63 -4.21
C GLY A 533 -7.72 7.70 -5.30
N GLY A 534 -7.20 7.38 -6.48
CA GLY A 534 -7.23 8.22 -7.67
C GLY A 534 -8.35 7.84 -8.64
N VAL A 535 -8.51 8.65 -9.70
CA VAL A 535 -9.52 8.41 -10.76
C VAL A 535 -9.20 7.12 -11.50
N VAL A 536 -10.22 6.32 -11.82
CA VAL A 536 -10.09 5.24 -12.79
C VAL A 536 -10.90 5.60 -14.03
N ASP A 537 -10.22 5.68 -15.17
CA ASP A 537 -10.75 6.11 -16.46
C ASP A 537 -10.47 5.02 -17.50
N ALA A 538 -11.51 4.27 -17.88
CA ALA A 538 -11.40 3.08 -18.68
C ALA A 538 -12.22 3.19 -19.97
N THR A 539 -11.54 3.05 -21.10
CA THR A 539 -12.10 2.81 -22.43
C THR A 539 -11.80 1.36 -22.82
N VAL A 540 -12.84 0.53 -22.91
CA VAL A 540 -12.75 -0.91 -23.15
C VAL A 540 -13.36 -1.30 -24.51
N GLY A 541 -12.98 -2.46 -25.01
CA GLY A 541 -13.60 -3.13 -26.16
C GLY A 541 -12.96 -4.48 -26.46
N GLY A 542 -13.65 -5.30 -27.26
CA GLY A 542 -13.23 -6.68 -27.58
C GLY A 542 -13.94 -7.72 -26.72
N THR A 543 -13.23 -8.80 -26.36
CA THR A 543 -13.79 -9.98 -25.67
C THR A 543 -13.03 -10.28 -24.38
N VAL A 544 -13.74 -10.49 -23.28
CA VAL A 544 -13.18 -10.99 -22.01
C VAL A 544 -13.92 -12.26 -21.62
N ASN A 545 -13.19 -13.36 -21.47
CA ASN A 545 -13.73 -14.66 -21.11
C ASN A 545 -13.06 -15.17 -19.83
N THR A 546 -13.86 -15.49 -18.80
CA THR A 546 -13.37 -16.08 -17.54
C THR A 546 -14.14 -17.35 -17.23
N SER A 547 -13.46 -18.46 -16.92
CA SER A 547 -14.14 -19.76 -16.77
C SER A 547 -14.21 -20.31 -15.33
N GLY A 548 -13.24 -20.01 -14.46
CA GLY A 548 -13.22 -20.53 -13.09
C GLY A 548 -14.23 -19.88 -12.13
N ASP A 549 -14.41 -20.46 -10.95
CA ASP A 549 -15.24 -19.90 -9.89
C ASP A 549 -14.59 -18.65 -9.27
N ARG A 550 -15.41 -17.68 -8.84
CA ARG A 550 -14.98 -16.36 -8.31
C ARG A 550 -14.11 -15.56 -9.30
N SER A 551 -14.28 -15.80 -10.60
CA SER A 551 -13.48 -15.21 -11.66
C SER A 551 -14.23 -14.12 -12.42
N THR A 552 -14.09 -12.87 -11.98
CA THR A 552 -14.79 -11.72 -12.57
C THR A 552 -14.21 -11.31 -13.93
N GLY A 553 -15.06 -10.89 -14.87
CA GLY A 553 -14.64 -10.42 -16.18
C GLY A 553 -13.80 -9.14 -16.11
N ILE A 554 -14.43 -8.00 -15.82
CA ILE A 554 -13.78 -6.69 -15.71
C ILE A 554 -14.06 -6.05 -14.36
N VAL A 555 -13.02 -5.54 -13.70
CA VAL A 555 -13.09 -4.79 -12.44
C VAL A 555 -12.44 -3.42 -12.62
N ALA A 556 -13.17 -2.35 -12.29
CA ALA A 556 -12.67 -0.98 -12.23
C ALA A 556 -12.97 -0.38 -10.85
N GLN A 557 -11.94 0.02 -10.09
CA GLN A 557 -12.09 0.37 -8.68
C GLN A 557 -11.23 1.56 -8.25
N SER A 558 -11.84 2.54 -7.60
CA SER A 558 -11.09 3.54 -6.81
C SER A 558 -11.40 3.33 -5.33
N ILE A 559 -10.36 3.16 -4.52
CA ILE A 559 -10.47 2.81 -3.11
C ILE A 559 -9.64 3.78 -2.28
N GLY A 560 -10.28 4.44 -1.33
CA GLY A 560 -9.59 5.26 -0.34
C GLY A 560 -8.96 4.43 0.78
N GLY A 561 -7.82 4.86 1.31
CA GLY A 561 -7.12 4.16 2.38
C GLY A 561 -7.82 4.26 3.75
N GLY A 562 -7.51 3.34 4.66
CA GLY A 562 -8.01 3.38 6.05
C GLY A 562 -7.22 4.36 6.94
N GLY A 563 -7.90 5.10 7.82
CA GLY A 563 -7.27 6.04 8.75
C GLY A 563 -6.47 5.36 9.86
N GLY A 564 -5.41 6.02 10.34
CA GLY A 564 -4.53 5.52 11.38
C GLY A 564 -5.14 5.53 12.79
N ASN A 565 -4.73 4.58 13.63
CA ASN A 565 -5.23 4.48 15.01
C ASN A 565 -4.44 5.38 15.98
N GLY A 566 -5.11 5.90 17.00
CA GLY A 566 -4.49 6.60 18.11
C GLY A 566 -3.76 5.65 19.07
N GLY A 567 -2.69 6.15 19.67
CA GLY A 567 -1.83 5.40 20.59
C GLY A 567 -2.41 5.23 21.99
N PHE A 568 -2.00 4.16 22.65
CA PHE A 568 -2.33 3.85 24.04
C PHE A 568 -1.73 4.88 25.01
N SER A 569 -2.43 5.18 26.10
CA SER A 569 -1.92 6.02 27.20
C SER A 569 -2.12 5.37 28.56
N GLY A 570 -1.08 5.37 29.39
CA GLY A 570 -1.10 4.88 30.76
C GLY A 570 -0.38 5.83 31.73
N ALA A 571 -1.00 6.13 32.88
CA ALA A 571 -0.34 6.88 33.95
C ALA A 571 -0.62 6.29 35.35
N ALA A 572 0.42 6.22 36.19
CA ALA A 572 0.32 5.73 37.57
C ALA A 572 1.15 6.57 38.56
N SER A 573 0.55 7.02 39.66
CA SER A 573 1.27 7.76 40.70
C SER A 573 0.64 7.67 42.10
N PHE A 574 1.38 7.98 43.17
CA PHE A 574 0.83 8.15 44.52
C PHE A 574 0.12 9.52 44.74
N GLY A 575 0.02 10.36 43.71
CA GLY A 575 -0.70 11.63 43.79
C GLY A 575 -1.75 11.77 42.70
N ALA A 576 -1.54 12.67 41.74
CA ALA A 576 -2.44 12.84 40.59
C ALA A 576 -1.98 12.00 39.39
N SER A 577 -2.89 11.29 38.74
CA SER A 577 -2.65 10.58 37.48
C SER A 577 -3.57 11.12 36.38
N VAL A 578 -3.00 11.44 35.22
CA VAL A 578 -3.75 11.91 34.04
C VAL A 578 -3.32 11.12 32.82
N GLY A 579 -4.25 10.43 32.17
CA GLY A 579 -4.01 9.71 30.92
C GLY A 579 -4.98 10.17 29.84
N VAL A 580 -4.46 10.57 28.69
CA VAL A 580 -5.24 10.88 27.49
C VAL A 580 -4.84 9.94 26.37
N GLY A 581 -5.76 9.13 25.86
CA GLY A 581 -5.53 8.27 24.71
C GLY A 581 -5.36 9.11 23.43
N GLY A 582 -4.52 8.64 22.50
CA GLY A 582 -4.27 9.34 21.25
C GLY A 582 -5.48 9.37 20.33
N SER A 583 -5.63 10.38 19.46
CA SER A 583 -6.75 10.40 18.50
C SER A 583 -6.48 9.51 17.27
N GLY A 584 -7.49 8.80 16.78
CA GLY A 584 -7.50 8.23 15.44
C GLY A 584 -7.62 9.30 14.36
N ALA A 585 -7.24 8.97 13.14
CA ALA A 585 -7.23 9.88 11.99
C ALA A 585 -8.24 9.46 10.91
N GLY A 586 -8.60 10.41 10.04
CA GLY A 586 -9.59 10.18 9.00
C GLY A 586 -9.13 9.19 7.92
N GLY A 587 -10.08 8.53 7.27
CA GLY A 587 -9.85 7.72 6.07
C GLY A 587 -9.47 8.54 4.85
N GLY A 588 -9.16 7.88 3.75
CA GLY A 588 -8.91 8.50 2.45
C GLY A 588 -10.18 8.49 1.60
N ASP A 589 -10.41 9.54 0.83
CA ASP A 589 -11.48 9.53 -0.18
C ASP A 589 -11.12 8.55 -1.30
N ALA A 590 -12.12 7.88 -1.88
CA ALA A 590 -11.98 7.36 -3.24
C ALA A 590 -12.23 8.49 -4.25
N ASP A 591 -11.95 8.21 -5.52
CA ASP A 591 -12.25 9.09 -6.64
C ASP A 591 -13.22 8.47 -7.65
N ALA A 592 -13.55 9.23 -8.69
CA ALA A 592 -14.50 8.84 -9.71
C ALA A 592 -13.98 7.63 -10.50
N VAL A 593 -14.90 6.74 -10.86
CA VAL A 593 -14.65 5.61 -11.75
C VAL A 593 -15.55 5.74 -12.96
N THR A 594 -14.95 5.89 -14.14
CA THR A 594 -15.65 5.92 -15.42
C THR A 594 -15.21 4.74 -16.26
N LEU A 595 -16.15 3.91 -16.67
CA LEU A 595 -15.92 2.82 -17.61
C LEU A 595 -16.85 2.98 -18.81
N ARG A 596 -16.27 3.06 -20.00
CA ARG A 596 -17.00 3.22 -21.26
C ARG A 596 -16.49 2.28 -22.34
N THR A 597 -17.37 1.85 -23.24
CA THR A 597 -16.92 1.27 -24.52
C THR A 597 -16.43 2.36 -25.46
N ALA A 598 -15.37 2.09 -26.24
CA ALA A 598 -14.97 2.99 -27.32
C ALA A 598 -16.10 3.19 -28.34
N ASP A 599 -16.15 4.36 -28.98
CA ASP A 599 -17.17 4.66 -29.99
C ASP A 599 -17.10 3.66 -31.15
N GLY A 600 -18.23 3.02 -31.47
CA GLY A 600 -18.32 1.99 -32.51
C GLY A 600 -17.73 0.62 -32.13
N ALA A 601 -17.13 0.47 -30.95
CA ALA A 601 -16.66 -0.82 -30.45
C ALA A 601 -17.76 -1.59 -29.71
N MET A 602 -17.65 -2.93 -29.76
CA MET A 602 -18.46 -3.84 -28.95
C MET A 602 -17.62 -4.35 -27.78
N GLN A 603 -18.26 -4.55 -26.62
CA GLN A 603 -17.66 -5.27 -25.50
C GLN A 603 -18.46 -6.55 -25.24
N SER A 604 -17.79 -7.70 -25.40
CA SER A 604 -18.32 -8.99 -24.98
C SER A 604 -17.62 -9.43 -23.71
N ILE A 605 -18.38 -9.84 -22.69
CA ILE A 605 -17.88 -10.41 -21.45
C ILE A 605 -18.64 -11.72 -21.22
N THR A 606 -17.92 -12.81 -21.01
CA THR A 606 -18.51 -14.10 -20.64
C THR A 606 -17.83 -14.62 -19.39
N THR A 607 -18.60 -14.94 -18.35
CA THR A 607 -18.10 -15.53 -17.10
C THR A 607 -18.84 -16.82 -16.79
N ASP A 608 -18.13 -17.95 -16.70
CA ASP A 608 -18.77 -19.26 -16.58
C ASP A 608 -19.00 -19.68 -15.11
N GLY A 609 -18.01 -19.46 -14.24
CA GLY A 609 -18.01 -19.94 -12.86
C GLY A 609 -19.04 -19.27 -11.93
N ALA A 610 -19.26 -19.89 -10.76
CA ALA A 610 -20.08 -19.32 -9.70
C ALA A 610 -19.40 -18.09 -9.06
N ASP A 611 -20.18 -17.19 -8.46
CA ASP A 611 -19.68 -15.96 -7.80
C ASP A 611 -18.81 -15.07 -8.73
N SER A 612 -19.05 -15.11 -10.04
CA SER A 612 -18.21 -14.53 -11.08
C SER A 612 -18.95 -13.45 -11.86
N ALA A 613 -18.88 -12.21 -11.37
CA ALA A 613 -19.57 -11.10 -12.03
C ALA A 613 -18.99 -10.81 -13.42
N GLY A 614 -19.82 -10.29 -14.33
CA GLY A 614 -19.34 -9.85 -15.64
C GLY A 614 -18.49 -8.58 -15.52
N LEU A 615 -19.10 -7.53 -14.98
CA LEU A 615 -18.51 -6.21 -14.85
C LEU A 615 -18.73 -5.67 -13.43
N ILE A 616 -17.66 -5.24 -12.77
CA ILE A 616 -17.68 -4.56 -11.47
C ILE A 616 -17.05 -3.18 -11.61
N VAL A 617 -17.78 -2.12 -11.23
CA VAL A 617 -17.31 -0.74 -11.26
C VAL A 617 -17.63 -0.09 -9.92
N GLN A 618 -16.62 0.27 -9.14
CA GLN A 618 -16.84 0.73 -7.76
C GLN A 618 -15.95 1.90 -7.34
N SER A 619 -16.53 2.83 -6.59
CA SER A 619 -15.80 3.84 -5.82
C SER A 619 -16.09 3.60 -4.35
N VAL A 620 -15.05 3.38 -3.53
CA VAL A 620 -15.19 2.98 -2.13
C VAL A 620 -14.37 3.90 -1.22
N GLY A 621 -15.04 4.71 -0.41
CA GLY A 621 -14.38 5.57 0.56
C GLY A 621 -13.69 4.77 1.67
N GLY A 622 -12.57 5.29 2.16
CA GLY A 622 -11.80 4.69 3.23
C GLY A 622 -12.45 4.82 4.61
N GLY A 623 -12.21 3.83 5.48
CA GLY A 623 -12.69 3.85 6.87
C GLY A 623 -11.92 4.83 7.77
N GLY A 624 -12.55 5.31 8.84
CA GLY A 624 -11.90 6.15 9.85
C GLY A 624 -11.10 5.33 10.87
N GLY A 625 -10.01 5.89 11.38
CA GLY A 625 -9.15 5.26 12.39
C GLY A 625 -9.73 5.31 13.82
N ASN A 626 -9.35 4.37 14.67
CA ASN A 626 -9.86 4.30 16.04
C ASN A 626 -9.10 5.23 16.99
N GLY A 627 -9.80 5.75 18.01
CA GLY A 627 -9.16 6.45 19.11
C GLY A 627 -8.42 5.50 20.06
N GLY A 628 -7.32 5.99 20.65
CA GLY A 628 -6.46 5.27 21.57
C GLY A 628 -7.10 5.08 22.94
N PHE A 629 -6.79 3.94 23.57
CA PHE A 629 -7.27 3.60 24.90
C PHE A 629 -6.45 4.30 25.99
N SER A 630 -7.11 4.71 27.09
CA SER A 630 -6.48 5.35 28.24
C SER A 630 -6.70 4.58 29.55
N LEU A 631 -5.62 4.31 30.29
CA LEU A 631 -5.65 3.63 31.58
C LEU A 631 -4.99 4.49 32.67
N ASN A 632 -5.65 4.68 33.80
CA ASN A 632 -5.05 5.33 34.98
C ASN A 632 -5.20 4.47 36.23
N GLY A 633 -4.10 4.28 36.97
CA GLY A 633 -4.08 3.47 38.20
C GLY A 633 -3.39 4.17 39.38
N ALA A 634 -3.87 3.91 40.59
CA ALA A 634 -3.22 4.19 41.89
C ALA A 634 -3.13 5.65 42.38
N GLY A 635 -3.80 6.63 41.76
CA GLY A 635 -3.83 8.01 42.25
C GLY A 635 -4.50 8.16 43.63
N LEU A 636 -3.78 8.70 44.63
CA LEU A 636 -4.31 8.98 45.98
C LEU A 636 -5.12 10.29 46.02
N VAL A 637 -4.90 11.19 45.07
CA VAL A 637 -5.54 12.52 45.00
C VAL A 637 -6.58 12.59 43.88
N ALA A 638 -6.19 12.29 42.64
CA ALA A 638 -7.10 12.23 41.51
C ALA A 638 -6.57 11.32 40.39
N ALA A 639 -7.48 10.64 39.68
CA ALA A 639 -7.16 9.88 38.47
C ALA A 639 -8.09 10.32 37.32
N VAL A 640 -7.53 10.98 36.31
CA VAL A 640 -8.28 11.49 35.16
C VAL A 640 -7.89 10.70 33.92
N SER A 641 -8.86 10.10 33.26
CA SER A 641 -8.62 9.23 32.10
C SER A 641 -9.57 9.59 30.95
N ILE A 642 -9.03 10.11 29.85
CA ILE A 642 -9.79 10.50 28.66
C ILE A 642 -9.41 9.57 27.50
N GLY A 643 -10.38 8.91 26.89
CA GLY A 643 -10.18 8.11 25.69
C GLY A 643 -9.99 8.98 24.44
N GLY A 644 -9.21 8.49 23.49
CA GLY A 644 -8.92 9.20 22.25
C GLY A 644 -10.14 9.36 21.34
N LYS A 645 -10.27 10.46 20.61
CA LYS A 645 -11.32 10.61 19.59
C LYS A 645 -11.03 9.71 18.38
N ALA A 646 -12.05 9.19 17.71
CA ALA A 646 -11.91 8.49 16.45
C ALA A 646 -11.78 9.42 15.23
N GLY A 647 -11.24 8.89 14.15
CA GLY A 647 -11.23 9.51 12.83
C GLY A 647 -12.55 9.34 12.08
N THR A 648 -12.89 10.33 11.25
CA THR A 648 -14.03 10.23 10.32
C THR A 648 -13.70 9.29 9.18
N ALA A 649 -14.70 8.57 8.67
CA ALA A 649 -14.58 7.92 7.37
C ALA A 649 -14.55 8.95 6.25
N SER A 650 -14.36 8.45 5.03
CA SER A 650 -14.25 9.27 3.83
C SER A 650 -15.23 8.86 2.74
N ASP A 651 -15.42 9.75 1.78
CA ASP A 651 -16.48 9.64 0.79
C ASP A 651 -16.04 8.81 -0.41
N ALA A 652 -16.99 8.07 -0.99
CA ALA A 652 -16.85 7.64 -2.37
C ALA A 652 -17.17 8.79 -3.34
N LYS A 653 -16.93 8.55 -4.63
CA LYS A 653 -17.23 9.49 -5.72
C LYS A 653 -18.00 8.79 -6.84
N ALA A 654 -18.25 9.53 -7.92
CA ALA A 654 -19.14 9.13 -8.99
C ALA A 654 -18.69 7.81 -9.63
N VAL A 655 -19.66 6.95 -9.91
CA VAL A 655 -19.48 5.76 -10.74
C VAL A 655 -20.30 5.93 -12.00
N THR A 656 -19.63 5.89 -13.16
CA THR A 656 -20.26 6.03 -14.47
C THR A 656 -19.92 4.80 -15.32
N VAL A 657 -20.94 4.09 -15.78
CA VAL A 657 -20.81 2.92 -16.67
C VAL A 657 -21.55 3.21 -17.97
N GLY A 658 -20.86 3.09 -19.11
CA GLY A 658 -21.44 3.31 -20.44
C GLY A 658 -21.05 2.21 -21.41
N ILE A 659 -21.91 1.21 -21.60
CA ILE A 659 -21.70 0.14 -22.58
C ILE A 659 -22.63 0.35 -23.77
N ASN A 660 -22.08 0.63 -24.95
CA ASN A 660 -22.89 0.98 -26.13
C ASN A 660 -23.56 -0.25 -26.77
N SER A 661 -22.82 -1.37 -26.90
CA SER A 661 -23.29 -2.61 -27.52
C SER A 661 -22.38 -3.79 -27.18
N GLY A 662 -22.86 -5.01 -27.41
CA GLY A 662 -22.15 -6.26 -27.12
C GLY A 662 -22.98 -7.22 -26.26
N LEU A 663 -22.31 -8.09 -25.50
CA LEU A 663 -22.93 -9.12 -24.67
C LEU A 663 -22.23 -9.19 -23.30
N ILE A 664 -22.99 -9.23 -22.22
CA ILE A 664 -22.52 -9.56 -20.88
C ILE A 664 -23.26 -10.80 -20.45
N HIS A 665 -22.57 -11.94 -20.44
CA HIS A 665 -23.14 -13.26 -20.18
C HIS A 665 -22.49 -13.88 -18.96
N THR A 666 -23.26 -14.18 -17.92
CA THR A 666 -22.77 -14.79 -16.68
C THR A 666 -23.55 -16.07 -16.40
N LEU A 667 -22.89 -17.22 -16.33
CA LEU A 667 -23.56 -18.53 -16.31
C LEU A 667 -23.77 -19.06 -14.89
N GLY A 668 -22.75 -18.94 -14.03
CA GLY A 668 -22.77 -19.49 -12.67
C GLY A 668 -23.72 -18.80 -11.69
N ASP A 669 -23.97 -19.47 -10.57
CA ASP A 669 -24.81 -18.96 -9.48
C ASP A 669 -24.17 -17.75 -8.79
N ARG A 670 -25.00 -16.79 -8.34
CA ARG A 670 -24.59 -15.53 -7.67
C ARG A 670 -23.69 -14.63 -8.54
N SER A 671 -23.66 -14.85 -9.85
CA SER A 671 -22.86 -14.12 -10.82
C SER A 671 -23.69 -12.99 -11.44
N THR A 672 -23.51 -11.76 -10.98
CA THR A 672 -24.24 -10.59 -11.51
C THR A 672 -23.61 -10.09 -12.81
N GLY A 673 -24.41 -9.68 -13.79
CA GLY A 673 -23.95 -9.12 -15.05
C GLY A 673 -23.14 -7.84 -14.86
N ILE A 674 -23.80 -6.77 -14.41
CA ILE A 674 -23.18 -5.46 -14.13
C ILE A 674 -23.38 -5.09 -12.66
N ILE A 675 -22.29 -4.79 -11.95
CA ILE A 675 -22.29 -4.22 -10.61
C ILE A 675 -21.68 -2.81 -10.69
N ALA A 676 -22.44 -1.78 -10.33
CA ALA A 676 -21.98 -0.40 -10.25
C ALA A 676 -22.26 0.15 -8.84
N GLN A 677 -21.22 0.48 -8.06
CA GLN A 677 -21.43 0.87 -6.66
C GLN A 677 -20.56 2.04 -6.19
N SER A 678 -21.18 3.02 -5.54
CA SER A 678 -20.48 4.09 -4.84
C SER A 678 -20.76 3.98 -3.34
N ILE A 679 -19.75 3.61 -2.56
CA ILE A 679 -19.89 3.19 -1.16
C ILE A 679 -19.03 4.09 -0.26
N GLY A 680 -19.65 4.88 0.60
CA GLY A 680 -18.92 5.66 1.61
C GLY A 680 -18.29 4.79 2.70
N GLY A 681 -17.15 5.22 3.26
CA GLY A 681 -16.44 4.48 4.30
C GLY A 681 -17.15 4.46 5.66
N GLY A 682 -16.81 3.50 6.52
CA GLY A 682 -17.30 3.43 7.91
C GLY A 682 -16.50 4.31 8.88
N GLY A 683 -17.16 4.97 9.83
CA GLY A 683 -16.51 5.83 10.83
C GLY A 683 -15.72 5.03 11.88
N GLY A 684 -14.66 5.62 12.43
CA GLY A 684 -13.84 4.98 13.46
C GLY A 684 -14.49 4.96 14.85
N ASN A 685 -14.05 4.06 15.72
CA ASN A 685 -14.53 3.98 17.11
C ASN A 685 -13.75 4.89 18.05
N GLY A 686 -14.44 5.54 18.98
CA GLY A 686 -13.80 6.32 20.04
C GLY A 686 -13.04 5.41 21.01
N GLY A 687 -11.91 5.89 21.51
CA GLY A 687 -11.07 5.18 22.47
C GLY A 687 -11.76 5.00 23.81
N GLY A 688 -11.66 3.79 24.37
CA GLY A 688 -12.15 3.50 25.72
C GLY A 688 -11.26 4.11 26.80
N THR A 689 -11.79 4.17 28.01
CA THR A 689 -11.03 4.65 29.16
C THR A 689 -11.37 3.90 30.44
N ALA A 690 -10.37 3.68 31.30
CA ALA A 690 -10.53 3.11 32.63
C ALA A 690 -9.66 3.82 33.67
N SER A 691 -10.21 4.15 34.83
CA SER A 691 -9.44 4.63 35.98
C SER A 691 -9.78 3.93 37.29
N ALA A 692 -8.74 3.71 38.11
CA ALA A 692 -8.83 3.12 39.44
C ALA A 692 -7.95 3.89 40.44
N GLY A 693 -8.54 4.74 41.28
CA GLY A 693 -7.83 5.61 42.22
C GLY A 693 -8.59 5.81 43.53
N LEU A 694 -7.87 6.12 44.61
CA LEU A 694 -8.47 6.35 45.94
C LEU A 694 -9.04 7.78 46.09
N GLY A 695 -8.56 8.71 45.24
CA GLY A 695 -9.04 10.09 45.14
C GLY A 695 -10.17 10.28 44.13
N ALA A 696 -10.34 11.50 43.62
CA ALA A 696 -11.38 11.78 42.62
C ALA A 696 -11.04 11.15 41.25
N ASN A 697 -11.91 10.31 40.74
CA ASN A 697 -11.74 9.60 39.47
C ASN A 697 -12.64 10.20 38.40
N VAL A 698 -12.08 10.74 37.32
CA VAL A 698 -12.83 11.27 36.17
C VAL A 698 -12.48 10.47 34.93
N THR A 699 -13.47 9.84 34.30
CA THR A 699 -13.29 9.12 33.05
C THR A 699 -14.21 9.66 31.96
N ILE A 700 -13.66 9.90 30.76
CA ILE A 700 -14.41 10.35 29.59
C ILE A 700 -14.05 9.48 28.40
N GLY A 701 -15.02 8.76 27.84
CA GLY A 701 -14.85 7.96 26.63
C GLY A 701 -14.66 8.83 25.40
N GLY A 702 -13.85 8.38 24.45
CA GLY A 702 -13.60 9.08 23.21
C GLY A 702 -14.83 9.13 22.31
N LYS A 703 -15.01 10.19 21.51
CA LYS A 703 -16.11 10.28 20.55
C LYS A 703 -15.86 9.41 19.31
N GLY A 704 -16.90 8.75 18.78
CA GLY A 704 -16.87 8.06 17.48
C GLY A 704 -16.72 9.00 16.27
N GLY A 705 -16.34 8.45 15.13
CA GLY A 705 -16.12 9.17 13.87
C GLY A 705 -17.32 9.09 12.92
N GLY A 706 -17.60 10.14 12.15
CA GLY A 706 -18.70 10.12 11.17
C GLY A 706 -18.47 9.11 10.04
N GLY A 707 -19.55 8.57 9.48
CA GLY A 707 -19.52 7.74 8.26
C GLY A 707 -19.42 8.57 6.97
N GLY A 708 -18.89 7.95 5.91
CA GLY A 708 -18.69 8.56 4.60
C GLY A 708 -19.91 8.45 3.69
N THR A 709 -19.98 9.31 2.69
CA THR A 709 -21.11 9.42 1.77
C THR A 709 -20.86 8.60 0.50
N GLY A 710 -21.84 7.78 0.10
CA GLY A 710 -21.90 7.21 -1.24
C GLY A 710 -22.32 8.27 -2.25
N TRP A 711 -21.78 8.23 -3.47
CA TRP A 711 -22.03 9.24 -4.51
C TRP A 711 -22.97 8.75 -5.61
N THR A 712 -23.17 9.60 -6.62
CA THR A 712 -24.01 9.28 -7.78
C THR A 712 -23.49 8.06 -8.50
N VAL A 713 -24.40 7.15 -8.84
CA VAL A 713 -24.15 6.02 -9.73
C VAL A 713 -24.99 6.24 -11.00
N ASP A 714 -24.34 6.24 -12.14
CA ASP A 714 -24.93 6.41 -13.47
C ASP A 714 -24.56 5.20 -14.34
N VAL A 715 -25.55 4.44 -14.80
CA VAL A 715 -25.36 3.25 -15.64
C VAL A 715 -26.17 3.42 -16.91
N THR A 716 -25.49 3.47 -18.05
CA THR A 716 -26.09 3.39 -19.39
C THR A 716 -25.67 2.08 -20.05
N ASN A 717 -26.64 1.20 -20.32
CA ASN A 717 -26.40 -0.11 -20.92
C ASN A 717 -27.19 -0.31 -22.23
N GLY A 718 -26.46 -0.49 -23.33
CA GLY A 718 -26.96 -0.95 -24.63
C GLY A 718 -26.53 -2.37 -25.00
N ALA A 719 -25.68 -3.03 -24.20
CA ALA A 719 -25.35 -4.44 -24.40
C ALA A 719 -26.48 -5.37 -23.95
N ALA A 720 -26.56 -6.56 -24.56
CA ALA A 720 -27.40 -7.63 -24.02
C ALA A 720 -26.80 -8.14 -22.71
N VAL A 721 -27.60 -8.26 -21.65
CA VAL A 721 -27.18 -8.83 -20.36
C VAL A 721 -27.94 -10.11 -20.11
N HIS A 722 -27.24 -11.24 -20.01
CA HIS A 722 -27.83 -12.55 -19.78
C HIS A 722 -27.20 -13.20 -18.55
N THR A 723 -28.03 -13.57 -17.58
CA THR A 723 -27.62 -14.21 -16.33
C THR A 723 -28.38 -15.52 -16.11
N GLU A 724 -27.67 -16.65 -16.02
CA GLU A 724 -28.30 -17.99 -15.97
C GLU A 724 -28.33 -18.62 -14.57
N GLY A 725 -27.55 -18.11 -13.63
CA GLY A 725 -27.44 -18.67 -12.28
C GLY A 725 -28.56 -18.26 -11.31
N VAL A 726 -28.70 -19.01 -10.21
CA VAL A 726 -29.56 -18.64 -9.08
C VAL A 726 -28.98 -17.40 -8.39
N GLN A 727 -29.84 -16.44 -8.02
CA GLN A 727 -29.45 -15.18 -7.38
C GLN A 727 -28.51 -14.30 -8.24
N SER A 728 -28.47 -14.53 -9.55
CA SER A 728 -27.63 -13.82 -10.52
C SER A 728 -28.41 -12.63 -11.10
N HIS A 729 -28.05 -11.41 -10.72
CA HIS A 729 -28.78 -10.21 -11.14
C HIS A 729 -28.29 -9.72 -12.51
N GLY A 730 -29.14 -9.07 -13.29
CA GLY A 730 -28.72 -8.41 -14.54
C GLY A 730 -27.84 -7.20 -14.25
N ILE A 731 -28.44 -6.15 -13.69
CA ILE A 731 -27.76 -4.90 -13.30
C ILE A 731 -28.02 -4.64 -11.82
N LEU A 732 -26.95 -4.49 -11.04
CA LEU A 732 -26.95 -4.03 -9.66
C LEU A 732 -26.29 -2.64 -9.58
N ALA A 733 -27.07 -1.58 -9.33
CA ALA A 733 -26.58 -0.22 -9.19
C ALA A 733 -26.85 0.33 -7.78
N GLN A 734 -25.82 0.69 -7.01
CA GLN A 734 -26.01 1.12 -5.61
C GLN A 734 -25.18 2.33 -5.18
N SER A 735 -25.83 3.30 -4.55
CA SER A 735 -25.17 4.37 -3.79
C SER A 735 -25.42 4.11 -2.31
N ILE A 736 -24.36 3.88 -1.53
CA ILE A 736 -24.47 3.47 -0.12
C ILE A 736 -23.65 4.41 0.75
N GLY A 737 -24.28 4.99 1.77
CA GLY A 737 -23.58 5.70 2.83
C GLY A 737 -22.99 4.76 3.87
N GLY A 738 -21.81 5.08 4.38
CA GLY A 738 -21.15 4.31 5.42
C GLY A 738 -21.72 4.56 6.82
N GLY A 739 -21.53 3.59 7.70
CA GLY A 739 -21.97 3.68 9.10
C GLY A 739 -21.19 4.70 9.92
N GLY A 740 -21.82 5.31 10.90
CA GLY A 740 -21.16 6.13 11.92
C GLY A 740 -20.46 5.25 12.96
N GLY A 741 -19.34 5.76 13.49
CA GLY A 741 -18.54 5.08 14.50
C GLY A 741 -19.10 5.23 15.91
N SER A 742 -18.79 4.24 16.76
CA SER A 742 -19.29 4.18 18.14
C SER A 742 -18.45 5.04 19.07
N GLY A 743 -19.09 5.58 20.12
CA GLY A 743 -18.39 6.24 21.21
C GLY A 743 -17.65 5.23 22.11
N GLY A 744 -16.50 5.63 22.63
CA GLY A 744 -15.70 4.85 23.56
C GLY A 744 -16.36 4.72 24.92
N PHE A 745 -16.15 3.57 25.57
CA PHE A 745 -16.66 3.35 26.92
C PHE A 745 -15.84 4.11 27.97
N ALA A 746 -16.42 4.32 29.15
CA ALA A 746 -15.75 4.90 30.30
C ALA A 746 -16.01 4.08 31.58
N VAL A 747 -14.95 3.76 32.33
CA VAL A 747 -15.00 3.02 33.59
C VAL A 747 -14.22 3.75 34.67
N SER A 748 -14.86 4.05 35.80
CA SER A 748 -14.23 4.71 36.94
C SER A 748 -14.54 3.93 38.22
N VAL A 749 -13.51 3.49 38.95
CA VAL A 749 -13.67 2.73 40.21
C VAL A 749 -12.78 3.29 41.33
N GLY A 750 -13.23 3.25 42.59
CA GLY A 750 -12.42 3.64 43.76
C GLY A 750 -13.04 4.78 44.59
N GLY A 751 -12.37 5.92 44.71
CA GLY A 751 -12.87 7.13 45.39
C GLY A 751 -14.07 7.78 44.66
N PRO A 752 -14.38 9.09 44.86
CA PRO A 752 -15.46 9.75 44.13
C PRO A 752 -15.31 9.58 42.63
N SER A 753 -16.31 9.02 41.94
CA SER A 753 -16.20 8.59 40.54
C SER A 753 -17.17 9.33 39.62
N PHE A 754 -16.63 9.86 38.53
CA PHE A 754 -17.36 10.45 37.42
C PHE A 754 -16.98 9.71 36.15
N SER A 755 -17.97 9.27 35.40
CA SER A 755 -17.80 8.58 34.13
C SER A 755 -18.76 9.13 33.09
N LEU A 756 -18.21 9.52 31.93
CA LEU A 756 -18.97 9.97 30.77
C LEU A 756 -18.59 9.10 29.57
N GLY A 757 -19.53 8.33 29.04
CA GLY A 757 -19.35 7.59 27.80
C GLY A 757 -19.21 8.54 26.62
N GLY A 758 -18.41 8.17 25.63
CA GLY A 758 -18.23 8.97 24.42
C GLY A 758 -19.48 8.98 23.55
N ASP A 759 -19.75 10.06 22.81
CA ASP A 759 -20.86 10.05 21.85
C ASP A 759 -20.53 9.20 20.61
N GLY A 760 -21.53 8.51 20.08
CA GLY A 760 -21.52 7.97 18.72
C GLY A 760 -21.63 9.07 17.67
N ALA A 761 -21.34 8.75 16.42
CA ALA A 761 -21.35 9.70 15.32
C ALA A 761 -22.39 9.35 14.24
N SER A 762 -22.72 10.32 13.40
CA SER A 762 -23.70 10.11 12.32
C SER A 762 -23.16 9.21 11.22
N GLY A 763 -24.04 8.42 10.61
CA GLY A 763 -23.77 7.74 9.34
C GLY A 763 -23.75 8.72 8.17
N GLY A 764 -23.05 8.32 7.09
CA GLY A 764 -23.02 9.07 5.85
C GLY A 764 -24.26 8.83 4.99
N GLY A 765 -24.52 9.74 4.04
CA GLY A 765 -25.66 9.62 3.13
C GLY A 765 -25.34 8.84 1.86
N SER A 766 -26.33 8.72 0.99
CA SER A 766 -26.14 8.32 -0.41
C SER A 766 -26.71 9.37 -1.37
N LYS A 767 -26.39 9.24 -2.67
CA LYS A 767 -26.83 10.16 -3.73
C LYS A 767 -27.67 9.44 -4.79
N LYS A 768 -27.86 10.09 -5.95
CA LYS A 768 -28.72 9.61 -7.03
C LYS A 768 -28.19 8.27 -7.57
N VAL A 769 -29.10 7.35 -7.84
CA VAL A 769 -28.83 6.20 -8.72
C VAL A 769 -29.68 6.37 -9.97
N TYR A 770 -29.03 6.43 -11.14
CA TYR A 770 -29.67 6.51 -12.44
C TYR A 770 -29.25 5.29 -13.27
N VAL A 771 -30.23 4.57 -13.82
CA VAL A 771 -29.99 3.45 -14.74
C VAL A 771 -30.80 3.68 -16.01
N GLU A 772 -30.12 3.76 -17.16
CA GLU A 772 -30.70 3.77 -18.49
C GLU A 772 -30.35 2.49 -19.23
N ASN A 773 -31.35 1.68 -19.54
CA ASN A 773 -31.18 0.43 -20.28
C ASN A 773 -31.89 0.47 -21.64
N THR A 774 -31.12 0.24 -22.69
CA THR A 774 -31.55 0.08 -24.08
C THR A 774 -31.14 -1.28 -24.66
N GLY A 775 -30.45 -2.13 -23.89
CA GLY A 775 -30.10 -3.51 -24.27
C GLY A 775 -31.12 -4.54 -23.73
N LEU A 776 -31.15 -5.75 -24.28
CA LEU A 776 -31.99 -6.82 -23.73
C LEU A 776 -31.43 -7.31 -22.39
N ILE A 777 -32.28 -7.54 -21.38
CA ILE A 777 -31.87 -8.18 -20.12
C ILE A 777 -32.65 -9.49 -19.93
N SER A 778 -31.95 -10.60 -19.68
CA SER A 778 -32.53 -11.88 -19.28
C SER A 778 -31.90 -12.41 -17.99
N THR A 779 -32.73 -12.86 -17.05
CA THR A 779 -32.31 -13.57 -15.84
C THR A 779 -33.12 -14.86 -15.68
N ASP A 780 -32.47 -16.03 -15.66
CA ASP A 780 -33.20 -17.28 -15.97
C ASP A 780 -33.63 -18.12 -14.75
N LYS A 781 -33.00 -17.94 -13.58
CA LYS A 781 -33.27 -18.74 -12.37
C LYS A 781 -33.77 -17.91 -11.17
N ASP A 782 -34.11 -18.63 -10.09
CA ASP A 782 -34.72 -18.11 -8.87
C ASP A 782 -33.91 -16.97 -8.21
N MET A 783 -34.62 -16.05 -7.54
CA MET A 783 -34.07 -14.93 -6.76
C MET A 783 -33.22 -13.94 -7.55
N SER A 784 -33.36 -13.93 -8.87
CA SER A 784 -32.63 -13.06 -9.78
C SER A 784 -33.44 -11.80 -10.11
N ILE A 785 -32.79 -10.65 -10.17
CA ILE A 785 -33.42 -9.37 -10.51
C ILE A 785 -32.81 -8.83 -11.79
N GLY A 786 -33.65 -8.41 -12.74
CA GLY A 786 -33.20 -7.80 -13.99
C GLY A 786 -32.42 -6.52 -13.74
N ILE A 787 -33.06 -5.52 -13.13
CA ILE A 787 -32.39 -4.28 -12.66
C ILE A 787 -32.70 -4.06 -11.18
N PHE A 788 -31.66 -4.08 -10.35
CA PHE A 788 -31.73 -3.70 -8.94
C PHE A 788 -30.96 -2.38 -8.72
N ALA A 789 -31.70 -1.29 -8.50
CA ALA A 789 -31.15 0.04 -8.25
C ALA A 789 -31.47 0.52 -6.83
N GLN A 790 -30.46 0.94 -6.06
CA GLN A 790 -30.66 1.29 -4.65
C GLN A 790 -29.82 2.48 -4.17
N SER A 791 -30.47 3.42 -3.49
CA SER A 791 -29.78 4.47 -2.74
C SER A 791 -30.03 4.24 -1.24
N VAL A 792 -28.99 4.00 -0.45
CA VAL A 792 -29.08 3.63 0.97
C VAL A 792 -28.27 4.59 1.85
N GLY A 793 -28.92 5.23 2.83
CA GLY A 793 -28.20 5.98 3.87
C GLY A 793 -27.57 5.05 4.91
N GLY A 794 -26.39 5.42 5.43
CA GLY A 794 -25.68 4.64 6.44
C GLY A 794 -26.34 4.65 7.82
N SER A 795 -26.00 3.69 8.69
CA SER A 795 -26.45 3.69 10.08
C SER A 795 -25.71 4.73 10.93
N GLY A 796 -26.32 5.21 12.02
CA GLY A 796 -25.59 5.99 13.04
C GLY A 796 -24.78 5.07 13.95
N GLY A 797 -23.78 5.61 14.64
CA GLY A 797 -22.98 4.89 15.63
C GLY A 797 -23.60 4.91 17.03
N ASP A 798 -23.20 3.96 17.86
CA ASP A 798 -23.72 3.83 19.22
C ASP A 798 -23.04 4.80 20.20
N GLY A 799 -23.77 5.20 21.23
CA GLY A 799 -23.20 5.93 22.36
C GLY A 799 -22.37 5.01 23.25
N GLY A 800 -21.30 5.54 23.83
CA GLY A 800 -20.38 4.82 24.70
C GLY A 800 -21.02 4.48 26.04
N PHE A 801 -20.73 3.28 26.52
CA PHE A 801 -21.12 2.84 27.86
C PHE A 801 -20.35 3.60 28.96
N ALA A 802 -20.98 3.86 30.10
CA ALA A 802 -20.34 4.52 31.25
C ALA A 802 -20.66 3.78 32.56
N MET A 803 -19.63 3.49 33.37
CA MET A 803 -19.79 2.98 34.74
C MET A 803 -18.92 3.77 35.73
N ALA A 804 -19.52 4.11 36.86
CA ALA A 804 -18.86 4.75 37.98
C ALA A 804 -19.17 3.93 39.25
N ALA A 805 -18.14 3.48 39.96
CA ALA A 805 -18.25 2.77 41.23
C ALA A 805 -17.31 3.40 42.26
N GLY A 806 -17.85 4.33 43.05
CA GLY A 806 -17.09 5.13 44.02
C GLY A 806 -17.49 4.89 45.47
N ALA A 807 -16.53 4.99 46.39
CA ALA A 807 -16.72 4.79 47.83
C ALA A 807 -17.57 5.87 48.51
N PHE A 808 -17.76 7.04 47.86
CA PHE A 808 -18.48 8.19 48.44
C PHE A 808 -19.47 8.86 47.48
N ALA A 809 -19.18 8.90 46.18
CA ALA A 809 -20.06 9.42 45.14
C ALA A 809 -19.74 8.73 43.81
N ALA A 810 -20.77 8.44 43.01
CA ALA A 810 -20.61 7.81 41.71
C ALA A 810 -21.64 8.37 40.71
N VAL A 811 -21.17 8.92 39.60
CA VAL A 811 -22.02 9.42 38.51
C VAL A 811 -21.53 8.84 37.18
N GLY A 812 -22.34 7.98 36.58
CA GLY A 812 -22.13 7.46 35.23
C GLY A 812 -23.16 8.02 34.26
N ILE A 813 -22.72 8.66 33.18
CA ILE A 813 -23.57 9.18 32.10
C ILE A 813 -23.11 8.50 30.81
N GLY A 814 -23.98 7.70 30.19
CA GLY A 814 -23.69 7.12 28.88
C GLY A 814 -23.62 8.18 27.77
N GLY A 815 -22.96 7.85 26.67
CA GLY A 815 -22.93 8.69 25.47
C GLY A 815 -24.23 8.65 24.67
N LYS A 816 -24.43 9.64 23.81
CA LYS A 816 -25.55 9.66 22.86
C LYS A 816 -25.20 8.86 21.60
N GLY A 817 -26.18 8.18 21.02
CA GLY A 817 -26.04 7.59 19.68
C GLY A 817 -26.07 8.64 18.57
N GLY A 818 -25.57 8.27 17.40
CA GLY A 818 -25.59 9.06 16.18
C GLY A 818 -26.84 8.87 15.33
N ALA A 819 -27.11 9.84 14.46
CA ALA A 819 -28.18 9.73 13.46
C ALA A 819 -27.74 8.87 12.26
N GLY A 820 -28.67 8.14 11.64
CA GLY A 820 -28.43 7.52 10.34
C GLY A 820 -28.45 8.53 9.18
N GLY A 821 -27.90 8.14 8.04
CA GLY A 821 -27.83 8.92 6.82
C GLY A 821 -29.13 8.97 6.02
N ALA A 822 -29.20 9.96 5.12
CA ALA A 822 -30.27 10.11 4.15
C ALA A 822 -29.96 9.36 2.85
N ALA A 823 -31.01 8.86 2.19
CA ALA A 823 -30.91 8.29 0.85
C ALA A 823 -31.19 9.32 -0.24
N GLY A 824 -30.61 9.10 -1.42
CA GLY A 824 -30.82 9.88 -2.64
C GLY A 824 -31.95 9.35 -3.51
N GLU A 825 -32.18 10.03 -4.63
CA GLU A 825 -33.14 9.63 -5.67
C GLU A 825 -32.71 8.33 -6.36
N VAL A 826 -33.68 7.53 -6.81
CA VAL A 826 -33.44 6.38 -7.67
C VAL A 826 -34.35 6.48 -8.88
N GLU A 827 -33.76 6.47 -10.07
CA GLU A 827 -34.44 6.59 -11.35
C GLU A 827 -33.96 5.46 -12.28
N VAL A 828 -34.91 4.75 -12.88
CA VAL A 828 -34.63 3.68 -13.86
C VAL A 828 -35.45 3.97 -15.11
N LYS A 829 -34.76 4.08 -16.25
CA LYS A 829 -35.33 4.24 -17.58
C LYS A 829 -34.97 3.01 -18.40
N ASN A 830 -35.98 2.33 -18.93
CA ASN A 830 -35.81 1.11 -19.71
C ASN A 830 -36.66 1.19 -20.99
N THR A 831 -36.05 0.97 -22.15
CA THR A 831 -36.73 1.08 -23.47
C THR A 831 -36.84 -0.25 -24.22
N THR A 832 -36.32 -1.34 -23.64
CA THR A 832 -36.29 -2.69 -24.22
C THR A 832 -36.89 -3.73 -23.28
N ASN A 833 -36.86 -5.02 -23.68
CA ASN A 833 -37.42 -6.10 -22.86
C ASN A 833 -36.47 -6.49 -21.71
N ILE A 834 -37.05 -6.65 -20.52
CA ILE A 834 -36.44 -7.33 -19.38
C ILE A 834 -37.24 -8.60 -19.13
N THR A 835 -36.59 -9.76 -19.22
CA THR A 835 -37.19 -11.08 -18.97
C THR A 835 -36.58 -11.66 -17.72
N THR A 836 -37.39 -11.96 -16.71
CA THR A 836 -36.93 -12.61 -15.47
C THR A 836 -37.77 -13.84 -15.21
N VAL A 837 -37.12 -14.99 -15.08
CA VAL A 837 -37.73 -16.29 -14.82
C VAL A 837 -37.29 -16.77 -13.42
N GLY A 838 -38.07 -17.68 -12.83
CA GLY A 838 -37.78 -18.23 -11.50
C GLY A 838 -38.61 -17.63 -10.36
N SER A 839 -38.59 -18.33 -9.23
CA SER A 839 -39.28 -17.97 -8.00
C SER A 839 -38.61 -16.77 -7.33
N LEU A 840 -39.39 -15.84 -6.78
CA LEU A 840 -38.90 -14.63 -6.09
C LEU A 840 -38.07 -13.66 -6.96
N SER A 841 -38.09 -13.83 -8.28
CA SER A 841 -37.41 -12.98 -9.25
C SER A 841 -38.20 -11.70 -9.55
N HIS A 842 -37.50 -10.60 -9.87
CA HIS A 842 -38.11 -9.28 -10.15
C HIS A 842 -37.54 -8.67 -11.44
N GLY A 843 -38.39 -8.07 -12.29
CA GLY A 843 -37.91 -7.34 -13.47
C GLY A 843 -37.08 -6.11 -13.10
N ILE A 844 -37.70 -5.16 -12.39
CA ILE A 844 -37.03 -3.95 -11.88
C ILE A 844 -37.37 -3.77 -10.40
N LEU A 845 -36.35 -3.56 -9.58
CA LEU A 845 -36.46 -3.15 -8.18
C LEU A 845 -35.67 -1.85 -7.97
N ALA A 846 -36.36 -0.75 -7.71
CA ALA A 846 -35.76 0.57 -7.47
C ALA A 846 -36.14 1.07 -6.07
N GLN A 847 -35.15 1.39 -5.22
CA GLN A 847 -35.40 1.72 -3.81
C GLN A 847 -34.51 2.86 -3.26
N SER A 848 -35.14 3.85 -2.64
CA SER A 848 -34.46 4.86 -1.81
C SER A 848 -34.72 4.56 -0.33
N VAL A 849 -33.69 4.12 0.39
CA VAL A 849 -33.77 3.61 1.77
C VAL A 849 -32.94 4.49 2.70
N GLY A 850 -33.58 5.48 3.32
CA GLY A 850 -32.94 6.35 4.30
C GLY A 850 -33.95 7.12 5.15
N ARG A 851 -33.53 7.68 6.28
CA ARG A 851 -34.45 8.44 7.16
C ARG A 851 -34.73 9.82 6.57
N ARG A 852 -35.87 10.00 5.91
CA ARG A 852 -36.40 11.33 5.57
C ARG A 852 -37.33 11.82 6.69
N TRP A 853 -36.81 12.61 7.63
CA TRP A 853 -37.67 13.41 8.51
C TRP A 853 -38.28 14.55 7.70
N ARG A 854 -39.37 14.29 6.97
CA ARG A 854 -40.32 15.33 6.60
C ARG A 854 -41.60 15.12 7.43
N GLN A 855 -41.74 16.00 8.42
CA GLN A 855 -42.96 16.32 9.20
C GLN A 855 -44.21 15.48 8.87
N TRP A 856 -44.35 14.32 9.51
CA TRP A 856 -45.68 13.79 9.83
C TRP A 856 -46.16 14.44 11.14
N ARG A 857 -46.45 15.74 11.06
CA ARG A 857 -47.15 16.48 12.12
C ARG A 857 -48.59 16.83 11.72
N ILE A 858 -49.21 16.07 10.81
CA ILE A 858 -50.66 16.00 10.61
C ILE A 858 -50.97 14.50 10.39
N CYS A 859 -52.05 13.97 10.99
CA CYS A 859 -52.53 12.57 10.96
C CYS A 859 -52.23 11.63 12.14
N ARG A 860 -51.95 12.13 13.37
CA ARG A 860 -52.06 11.28 14.58
C ARG A 860 -53.51 10.97 15.02
N ASN A 861 -54.53 11.62 14.47
CA ASN A 861 -55.92 11.44 14.91
C ASN A 861 -56.83 10.61 14.00
N VAL A 862 -56.47 10.34 12.73
CA VAL A 862 -57.38 9.63 11.80
C VAL A 862 -57.07 8.13 11.69
N CYS A 863 -55.82 7.68 11.83
CA CYS A 863 -55.47 6.25 11.69
C CYS A 863 -55.80 5.37 12.93
N ARG A 864 -56.06 5.94 14.11
CA ARG A 864 -56.39 5.15 15.31
C ARG A 864 -57.80 4.55 15.31
N ARG A 865 -58.71 5.00 14.44
CA ARG A 865 -60.10 4.48 14.37
C ARG A 865 -60.31 3.36 13.35
N SER A 866 -59.48 3.21 12.32
CA SER A 866 -59.70 2.20 11.26
C SER A 866 -59.05 0.84 11.55
N VAL A 867 -57.91 0.80 12.25
CA VAL A 867 -57.15 -0.45 12.49
C VAL A 867 -57.75 -1.34 13.59
N ARG A 868 -58.63 -0.81 14.46
CA ARG A 868 -59.29 -1.61 15.52
C ARG A 868 -60.55 -2.38 15.07
N ARG A 869 -61.07 -2.18 13.85
CA ARG A 869 -62.27 -2.91 13.37
C ARG A 869 -61.97 -4.11 12.46
N ARG A 870 -60.73 -4.31 11.98
CA ARG A 870 -60.40 -5.42 11.04
C ARG A 870 -59.71 -6.66 11.65
N PHE A 871 -59.38 -6.67 12.94
CA PHE A 871 -58.65 -7.80 13.57
C PHE A 871 -59.49 -8.73 14.48
N ARG A 872 -60.83 -8.71 14.37
CA ARG A 872 -61.70 -9.68 15.09
C ARG A 872 -62.33 -10.77 14.19
N GLY A 873 -61.99 -10.83 12.89
CA GLY A 873 -62.62 -11.74 11.92
C GLY A 873 -61.96 -13.11 11.72
N ASP A 874 -60.63 -13.22 11.68
CA ASP A 874 -59.97 -14.40 11.10
C ASP A 874 -59.08 -15.19 12.08
N ARG A 875 -59.70 -15.82 13.08
CA ARG A 875 -59.05 -16.89 13.90
C ARG A 875 -59.74 -18.25 13.81
N ARG A 876 -60.66 -18.46 12.85
CA ARG A 876 -61.41 -19.73 12.69
C ARG A 876 -61.27 -20.37 11.29
N ARG A 877 -60.10 -20.31 10.64
CA ARG A 877 -59.88 -21.03 9.37
C ARG A 877 -58.52 -21.70 9.15
N TRP A 878 -57.68 -21.81 10.19
CA TRP A 878 -56.33 -22.42 10.09
C TRP A 878 -56.13 -23.71 10.90
N ARG A 879 -57.21 -24.31 11.43
CA ARG A 879 -57.19 -25.64 12.06
C ARG A 879 -58.03 -26.63 11.26
N ARG A 880 -57.63 -26.94 10.01
CA ARG A 880 -58.21 -28.07 9.27
C ARG A 880 -57.39 -28.51 8.05
N TRP A 881 -56.05 -28.61 8.14
CA TRP A 881 -55.23 -29.12 7.02
C TRP A 881 -53.97 -29.90 7.45
N GLN A 882 -54.02 -30.61 8.58
CA GLN A 882 -53.02 -31.64 8.92
C GLN A 882 -53.68 -32.78 9.70
N SER A 883 -54.26 -33.74 8.98
CA SER A 883 -54.55 -35.09 9.51
C SER A 883 -54.99 -36.04 8.40
N GLN A 884 -54.09 -36.53 7.54
CA GLN A 884 -54.24 -37.82 6.85
C GLN A 884 -52.85 -38.37 6.45
N GLN A 885 -52.33 -39.31 7.24
CA GLN A 885 -51.86 -40.66 6.85
C GLN A 885 -50.78 -41.20 7.83
N PRO A 886 -50.72 -42.53 8.08
CA PRO A 886 -50.20 -43.11 9.32
C PRO A 886 -48.93 -43.98 9.15
N GLY A 887 -48.13 -44.06 10.23
CA GLY A 887 -47.69 -45.35 10.81
C GLY A 887 -46.29 -45.90 10.50
N HIS A 888 -45.62 -46.33 11.59
CA HIS A 888 -44.42 -47.18 11.75
C HIS A 888 -43.05 -46.47 11.65
N GLY A 889 -42.09 -46.61 12.56
CA GLY A 889 -41.98 -47.33 13.84
C GLY A 889 -40.59 -47.02 14.44
N HIS A 890 -40.58 -46.76 15.74
CA HIS A 890 -39.42 -46.51 16.64
C HIS A 890 -38.58 -47.80 16.89
N PRO A 891 -37.45 -47.81 17.66
CA PRO A 891 -36.49 -46.73 18.00
C PRO A 891 -34.99 -47.16 18.20
N GLN A 892 -34.16 -46.15 18.53
CA GLN A 892 -32.91 -46.12 19.34
C GLN A 892 -31.59 -46.70 18.79
N ARG A 893 -30.64 -45.82 18.44
CA ARG A 893 -29.62 -45.26 19.35
C ARG A 893 -29.10 -43.93 18.81
#